data_AF-A0A1C4MA35-F1
#
_entry.id   AF-A0A1C4MA35-F1
#
_cell.length_a   1.000
_cell.length_b   1.000
_cell.length_c   1.000
_cell.angle_alpha   90.00
_cell.angle_beta   90.00
_cell.angle_gamma   90.00
#
_symmetry.space_group_name_H-M   'P 1'
#
loop_
_entity.id
_entity.type
_entity.pdbx_description
1 polymer ?
#
loop_
_entity_poly.entity_id
_entity_poly.type
_entity_poly.pdbx_seq_one_letter_code
_entity_poly.pdbx_strand_id
1 'polypeptide(L)'
;MSPLPGWRAAFRIARRDAARAKGRSALVVAMIALPVLGVTAADLTYRSALPTKAEELTAELGSADARYRDQGLGPVRLEQMPDANLWGTYEDSPDLPPQAERKPVDVPATFPKGSRYLTERSVPASVTTRHGIADARITELRVSDPLLRGRIELTDGAFPKAAGEIAATDAFIEASGLSIGDRVTVRGPQQHYTLVGAVELPAELKEKSLFALPGAVIAPWQKSSEDDKEILPPQADKLEWLVQGPPGKGVTWPDVLAANEKGVLVASRQVVLDPPPASEIPMAAQMNDFGGGNTELAAAAVTVAAMAVLEIVLLAGPAFAVGARRSRRQLGLVGSCGGSRGQVRAVVLAGGTVLGAGGAVAGVAAGFGLTALFRPMIEDFTGNRFGELTVRPWEILGIAALGLVTGVLAALAPAIVAGRQSVLESLTGRRGTRRSSRVLPVIGVIAIAVGVAVAVYGGISGDTTFVAGGSVLAELGVLGCIPVIVGLLGRLGRRLPLTPRIALRDAARNRSRTAPAVAAVMAAVAGSVAIATYTSSSSAETEYRHQPNLTSGVAALNTTDTAGKAELPRARAAVEQNLPVSGDRADIGRVWAGSDCFVYYEEENGCGTLELVKPTGKAHSCPLKGEGARELALRLSAEEHKRLMNSPACMDENFTMTSFNIDSNKIVVGDAALLTSYVKLDDPAAAKALAEGTPVLLNSSYAKDGEVTLKAAHIYNDRDKKNRELHPGKPVTTTEQLKVYVAPDHYA
;
A
#
# COMPACT_ATOMS: atom_id res chain seq x y z
N MET A 1 -33.24 -10.54 45.04
CA MET A 1 -32.84 -9.17 45.43
C MET A 1 -32.07 -8.54 44.28
N SER A 2 -32.58 -7.48 43.63
CA SER A 2 -31.90 -6.94 42.44
C SER A 2 -30.54 -6.34 42.82
N PRO A 3 -29.46 -6.55 42.05
CA PRO A 3 -28.12 -6.03 42.36
C PRO A 3 -27.99 -4.50 42.24
N LEU A 4 -29.04 -3.82 41.78
CA LEU A 4 -29.05 -2.40 41.39
C LEU A 4 -28.98 -1.35 42.53
N PRO A 5 -29.54 -1.56 43.74
CA PRO A 5 -29.53 -0.53 44.78
C PRO A 5 -28.12 -0.23 45.31
N GLY A 6 -27.26 -1.25 45.42
CA GLY A 6 -25.88 -1.11 45.93
C GLY A 6 -24.97 -0.30 44.99
N TRP A 7 -25.17 -0.43 43.68
CA TRP A 7 -24.39 0.29 42.68
C TRP A 7 -24.74 1.78 42.62
N ARG A 8 -26.00 2.17 42.85
CA ARG A 8 -26.40 3.59 42.90
C ARG A 8 -25.65 4.36 43.98
N ALA A 9 -25.50 3.77 45.17
CA ALA A 9 -24.72 4.36 46.24
C ALA A 9 -23.23 4.47 45.88
N ALA A 10 -22.67 3.41 45.27
CA ALA A 10 -21.28 3.38 44.82
C ALA A 10 -20.98 4.48 43.79
N PHE A 11 -21.82 4.67 42.77
CA PHE A 11 -21.68 5.74 41.77
C PHE A 11 -21.79 7.14 42.38
N ARG A 12 -22.71 7.34 43.34
CA ARG A 12 -22.86 8.63 44.02
C ARG A 12 -21.62 8.99 44.85
N ILE A 13 -21.03 8.00 45.53
CA ILE A 13 -19.78 8.18 46.29
C ILE A 13 -18.63 8.48 45.32
N ALA A 14 -18.49 7.67 44.26
CA ALA A 14 -17.44 7.83 43.25
C ALA A 14 -17.46 9.22 42.58
N ARG A 15 -18.64 9.69 42.13
CA ARG A 15 -18.80 11.02 41.53
C ARG A 15 -18.41 12.15 42.50
N ARG A 16 -18.81 12.05 43.77
CA ARG A 16 -18.44 13.05 44.80
C ARG A 16 -16.95 13.03 45.11
N ASP A 17 -16.33 11.86 45.19
CA ASP A 17 -14.88 11.74 45.43
C ASP A 17 -14.08 12.30 44.25
N ALA A 18 -14.53 12.05 43.02
CA ALA A 18 -13.91 12.62 41.82
C ALA A 18 -13.99 14.16 41.81
N ALA A 19 -15.16 14.73 42.12
CA ALA A 19 -15.34 16.18 42.14
C ALA A 19 -14.53 16.89 43.24
N ARG A 20 -14.30 16.22 44.38
CA ARG A 20 -13.48 16.77 45.49
C ARG A 20 -11.99 16.69 45.20
N ALA A 21 -11.54 15.64 44.52
CA ALA A 21 -10.13 15.40 44.24
C ALA A 21 -9.72 15.85 42.82
N LYS A 22 -10.03 17.11 42.45
CA LYS A 22 -9.93 17.66 41.08
C LYS A 22 -8.61 17.33 40.37
N GLY A 23 -7.46 17.58 41.00
CA GLY A 23 -6.16 17.33 40.37
C GLY A 23 -5.87 15.86 40.05
N ARG A 24 -6.29 14.94 40.93
CA ARG A 24 -6.13 13.49 40.69
C ARG A 24 -7.08 13.02 39.61
N SER A 25 -8.33 13.46 39.67
CA SER A 25 -9.34 13.10 38.68
C SER A 25 -8.98 13.65 37.31
N ALA A 26 -8.46 14.87 37.22
CA ALA A 26 -7.92 15.44 36.00
C ALA A 26 -6.75 14.61 35.44
N LEU A 27 -5.81 14.18 36.29
CA LEU A 27 -4.70 13.31 35.86
C LEU A 27 -5.21 11.98 35.28
N VAL A 28 -6.14 11.30 35.96
CA VAL A 28 -6.67 10.01 35.48
C VAL A 28 -7.46 10.20 34.19
N VAL A 29 -8.29 11.25 34.12
CA VAL A 29 -9.05 11.60 32.91
C VAL A 29 -8.08 11.89 31.76
N ALA A 30 -7.01 12.67 31.98
CA ALA A 30 -6.03 12.97 30.95
C ALA A 30 -5.28 11.72 30.45
N MET A 31 -4.90 10.81 31.37
CA MET A 31 -4.23 9.55 31.02
C MET A 31 -5.09 8.61 30.18
N ILE A 32 -6.42 8.65 30.34
CA ILE A 32 -7.37 7.89 29.52
C ILE A 32 -7.75 8.67 28.25
N ALA A 33 -7.91 9.98 28.35
CA ALA A 33 -8.32 10.84 27.25
C ALA A 33 -7.26 10.92 26.15
N LEU A 34 -5.96 10.97 26.50
CA LEU A 34 -4.88 11.09 25.52
C LEU A 34 -4.85 9.96 24.48
N PRO A 35 -4.86 8.65 24.85
CA PRO A 35 -4.90 7.58 23.88
C PRO A 35 -6.25 7.51 23.13
N VAL A 36 -7.37 7.76 23.81
CA VAL A 36 -8.69 7.82 23.16
C VAL A 36 -8.72 8.93 22.10
N LEU A 37 -8.16 10.10 22.41
CA LEU A 37 -7.96 11.22 21.50
C LEU A 37 -7.11 10.79 20.30
N GLY A 38 -5.96 10.17 20.54
CA GLY A 38 -5.06 9.74 19.47
C GLY A 38 -5.73 8.76 18.51
N VAL A 39 -6.42 7.74 19.03
CA VAL A 39 -7.15 6.76 18.21
C VAL A 39 -8.33 7.42 17.50
N THR A 40 -9.08 8.30 18.16
CA THR A 40 -10.19 9.04 17.51
C THR A 40 -9.67 9.92 16.38
N ALA A 41 -8.58 10.66 16.60
CA ALA A 41 -8.00 11.54 15.59
C ALA A 41 -7.44 10.75 14.41
N ALA A 42 -6.78 9.63 14.67
CA ALA A 42 -6.28 8.72 13.64
C ALA A 42 -7.41 8.08 12.82
N ASP A 43 -8.47 7.61 13.48
CA ASP A 43 -9.66 7.03 12.84
C ASP A 43 -10.35 8.06 11.92
N LEU A 44 -10.64 9.25 12.45
CA LEU A 44 -11.21 10.34 11.66
C LEU A 44 -10.33 10.73 10.49
N THR A 45 -9.02 10.85 10.70
CA THR A 45 -8.06 11.20 9.63
C THR A 45 -8.05 10.13 8.56
N TYR A 46 -7.93 8.86 8.94
CA TYR A 46 -7.89 7.73 8.01
C TYR A 46 -9.18 7.60 7.20
N ARG A 47 -10.34 7.72 7.86
CA ARG A 47 -11.66 7.66 7.22
C ARG A 47 -11.99 8.87 6.36
N SER A 48 -11.44 10.04 6.70
CA SER A 48 -11.62 11.27 5.92
C SER A 48 -10.62 11.36 4.77
N ALA A 49 -9.45 10.72 4.89
CA ALA A 49 -8.45 10.66 3.83
C ALA A 49 -8.78 9.61 2.77
N LEU A 50 -9.56 8.58 3.13
CA LEU A 50 -10.10 7.62 2.18
C LEU A 50 -11.39 8.17 1.56
N PRO A 51 -11.41 8.51 0.25
CA PRO A 51 -12.62 8.98 -0.39
C PRO A 51 -13.69 7.88 -0.34
N THR A 52 -14.91 8.27 -0.02
CA THR A 52 -16.09 7.43 -0.26
C THR A 52 -16.23 7.17 -1.76
N LYS A 53 -16.93 6.11 -2.16
CA LYS A 53 -17.19 5.85 -3.59
C LYS A 53 -17.86 7.04 -4.30
N ALA A 54 -18.72 7.79 -3.59
CA ALA A 54 -19.33 8.99 -4.13
C ALA A 54 -18.31 10.15 -4.33
N GLU A 55 -17.36 10.30 -3.42
CA GLU A 55 -16.28 11.30 -3.54
C GLU A 55 -15.28 10.90 -4.63
N GLU A 56 -14.90 9.62 -4.73
CA GLU A 56 -14.06 9.08 -5.80
C GLU A 56 -14.70 9.33 -7.19
N LEU A 57 -16.00 9.04 -7.34
CA LEU A 57 -16.74 9.38 -8.56
C LEU A 57 -16.82 10.88 -8.83
N THR A 58 -16.81 11.71 -7.79
CA THR A 58 -16.80 13.18 -7.96
C THR A 58 -15.42 13.68 -8.36
N ALA A 59 -14.35 13.10 -7.82
CA ALA A 59 -12.98 13.35 -8.24
C ALA A 59 -12.75 12.94 -9.70
N GLU A 60 -13.37 11.86 -10.17
CA GLU A 60 -13.20 11.39 -11.54
C GLU A 60 -14.15 12.08 -12.54
N LEU A 61 -15.42 12.26 -12.17
CA LEU A 61 -16.48 12.69 -13.10
C LEU A 61 -16.89 14.16 -12.92
N GLY A 62 -16.48 14.82 -11.84
CA GLY A 62 -17.12 16.07 -11.42
C GLY A 62 -18.60 15.84 -11.14
N SER A 63 -19.48 16.70 -11.67
CA SER A 63 -20.92 16.50 -11.62
C SER A 63 -21.49 15.77 -12.86
N ALA A 64 -20.65 15.14 -13.69
CA ALA A 64 -21.13 14.29 -14.78
C ALA A 64 -21.73 12.98 -14.23
N ASP A 65 -22.65 12.39 -14.99
CA ASP A 65 -23.33 11.14 -14.61
C ASP A 65 -22.49 9.91 -14.99
N ALA A 66 -21.69 10.00 -16.05
CA ALA A 66 -20.85 8.90 -16.49
C ALA A 66 -19.64 9.35 -17.32
N ARG A 67 -18.63 8.48 -17.40
CA ARG A 67 -17.51 8.59 -18.34
C ARG A 67 -17.58 7.46 -19.36
N TYR A 68 -17.54 7.81 -20.64
CA TYR A 68 -17.52 6.88 -21.78
C TYR A 68 -16.12 6.85 -22.39
N ARG A 69 -15.63 5.65 -22.74
CA ARG A 69 -14.28 5.46 -23.30
C ARG A 69 -14.27 4.37 -24.37
N ASP A 70 -13.57 4.63 -25.46
CA ASP A 70 -13.27 3.64 -26.49
C ASP A 70 -11.99 2.87 -26.13
N GLN A 71 -12.02 1.53 -26.23
CA GLN A 71 -10.83 0.69 -26.04
C GLN A 71 -9.99 0.52 -27.30
N GLY A 72 -10.38 1.11 -28.44
CA GLY A 72 -9.64 1.01 -29.70
C GLY A 72 -9.65 -0.40 -30.26
N LEU A 73 -10.66 -1.20 -29.87
CA LEU A 73 -10.90 -2.55 -30.40
C LEU A 73 -11.83 -2.52 -31.62
N GLY A 74 -12.48 -1.37 -31.86
CA GLY A 74 -13.57 -1.22 -32.81
C GLY A 74 -14.91 -1.65 -32.23
N PRO A 75 -15.96 -1.77 -33.05
CA PRO A 75 -17.32 -2.09 -32.60
C PRO A 75 -17.45 -3.57 -32.25
N VAL A 76 -16.77 -3.98 -31.18
CA VAL A 76 -16.75 -5.34 -30.63
C VAL A 76 -17.49 -5.34 -29.31
N ARG A 77 -18.31 -6.34 -29.06
CA ARG A 77 -19.08 -6.44 -27.82
C ARG A 77 -18.15 -6.66 -26.63
N LEU A 78 -18.29 -5.81 -25.62
CA LEU A 78 -17.56 -5.90 -24.36
C LEU A 78 -18.46 -6.37 -23.22
N GLU A 79 -17.83 -6.90 -22.17
CA GLU A 79 -18.42 -7.09 -20.86
C GLU A 79 -17.55 -6.36 -19.83
N GLN A 80 -18.20 -5.71 -18.85
CA GLN A 80 -17.49 -5.00 -17.79
C GLN A 80 -18.17 -5.24 -16.44
N MET A 81 -17.38 -5.06 -15.39
CA MET A 81 -17.90 -4.85 -14.05
C MET A 81 -18.60 -3.47 -13.95
N PRO A 82 -19.50 -3.27 -12.97
CA PRO A 82 -20.21 -1.99 -12.77
C PRO A 82 -19.30 -0.75 -12.64
N ASP A 83 -18.06 -0.92 -12.17
CA ASP A 83 -17.06 0.14 -12.03
C ASP A 83 -16.18 0.36 -13.27
N ALA A 84 -16.37 -0.45 -14.31
CA ALA A 84 -15.57 -0.44 -15.55
C ALA A 84 -14.07 -0.66 -15.36
N ASN A 85 -13.62 -1.05 -14.17
CA ASN A 85 -12.19 -1.30 -13.89
C ASN A 85 -11.74 -2.64 -14.44
N LEU A 86 -12.63 -3.63 -14.39
CA LEU A 86 -12.44 -4.91 -15.02
C LEU A 86 -13.40 -5.04 -16.20
N TRP A 87 -12.85 -5.42 -17.35
CA TRP A 87 -13.59 -5.59 -18.58
C TRP A 87 -12.89 -6.62 -19.47
N GLY A 88 -13.64 -7.20 -20.40
CA GLY A 88 -13.18 -8.22 -21.32
C GLY A 88 -14.04 -8.25 -22.57
N THR A 89 -13.55 -8.90 -23.62
CA THR A 89 -14.36 -9.23 -24.79
C THR A 89 -15.28 -10.40 -24.45
N TYR A 90 -16.46 -10.43 -25.06
CA TYR A 90 -17.37 -11.57 -24.93
C TYR A 90 -16.70 -12.85 -25.48
N GLU A 91 -16.90 -14.00 -24.83
CA GLU A 91 -16.20 -15.27 -25.14
C GLU A 91 -16.37 -15.70 -26.61
N ASP A 92 -17.53 -15.44 -27.22
CA ASP A 92 -17.81 -15.73 -28.64
C ASP A 92 -17.51 -14.54 -29.59
N SER A 93 -16.72 -13.55 -29.17
CA SER A 93 -16.36 -12.41 -30.05
C SER A 93 -15.45 -12.88 -31.18
N PRO A 94 -15.62 -12.38 -32.43
CA PRO A 94 -14.69 -12.68 -33.51
C PRO A 94 -13.29 -12.16 -33.20
N ASP A 95 -12.26 -12.86 -33.69
CA ASP A 95 -10.85 -12.46 -33.58
C ASP A 95 -10.69 -10.98 -33.95
N LEU A 96 -9.98 -10.25 -33.10
CA LEU A 96 -9.77 -8.82 -33.28
C LEU A 96 -8.89 -8.58 -34.52
N PRO A 97 -9.32 -7.72 -35.47
CA PRO A 97 -8.47 -7.38 -36.60
C PRO A 97 -7.19 -6.64 -36.13
N PRO A 98 -6.12 -6.65 -36.96
CA PRO A 98 -4.90 -5.90 -36.68
C PRO A 98 -5.22 -4.44 -36.34
N GLN A 99 -4.48 -3.85 -35.40
CA GLN A 99 -4.80 -2.52 -34.86
C GLN A 99 -4.96 -1.43 -35.93
N ALA A 100 -4.17 -1.50 -37.01
CA ALA A 100 -4.23 -0.58 -38.15
C ALA A 100 -5.55 -0.65 -38.94
N GLU A 101 -6.31 -1.75 -38.84
CA GLU A 101 -7.57 -1.96 -39.55
C GLU A 101 -8.80 -1.74 -38.65
N ARG A 102 -8.60 -1.46 -37.35
CA ARG A 102 -9.68 -1.25 -36.39
C ARG A 102 -10.37 0.08 -36.68
N LYS A 103 -11.69 0.02 -36.87
CA LYS A 103 -12.51 1.20 -37.11
C LYS A 103 -12.79 1.91 -35.79
N PRO A 104 -12.68 3.25 -35.72
CA PRO A 104 -13.05 3.99 -34.51
C PRO A 104 -14.54 3.83 -34.22
N VAL A 105 -14.88 3.75 -32.93
CA VAL A 105 -16.29 3.70 -32.50
C VAL A 105 -16.84 5.12 -32.41
N ASP A 106 -18.04 5.34 -32.95
CA ASP A 106 -18.79 6.59 -32.72
C ASP A 106 -19.38 6.57 -31.30
N VAL A 107 -18.55 6.96 -30.33
CA VAL A 107 -18.91 7.00 -28.91
C VAL A 107 -20.12 7.90 -28.66
N PRO A 108 -20.23 9.12 -29.23
CA PRO A 108 -21.43 9.95 -29.10
C PRO A 108 -22.74 9.30 -29.54
N ALA A 109 -22.71 8.42 -30.56
CA ALA A 109 -23.90 7.68 -30.98
C ALA A 109 -24.35 6.59 -29.98
N THR A 110 -23.59 6.36 -28.91
CA THR A 110 -23.95 5.43 -27.81
C THR A 110 -24.64 6.12 -26.64
N PHE A 111 -24.65 7.46 -26.60
CA PHE A 111 -25.20 8.20 -25.48
C PHE A 111 -26.72 8.08 -25.41
N PRO A 112 -27.31 8.07 -24.19
CA PRO A 112 -28.75 8.19 -24.04
C PRO A 112 -29.27 9.45 -24.72
N LYS A 113 -30.47 9.38 -25.31
CA LYS A 113 -31.06 10.52 -26.03
C LYS A 113 -31.26 11.71 -25.08
N GLY A 114 -30.79 12.89 -25.50
CA GLY A 114 -30.87 14.12 -24.71
C GLY A 114 -29.69 14.36 -23.77
N SER A 115 -28.63 13.55 -23.86
CA SER A 115 -27.41 13.74 -23.07
C SER A 115 -26.59 14.93 -23.56
N ARG A 116 -25.91 15.60 -22.63
CA ARG A 116 -24.87 16.60 -22.90
C ARG A 116 -23.52 15.99 -22.54
N TYR A 117 -22.44 16.35 -23.24
CA TYR A 117 -21.12 15.83 -22.92
C TYR A 117 -20.02 16.89 -23.02
N LEU A 118 -18.90 16.58 -22.36
CA LEU A 118 -17.60 17.21 -22.53
C LEU A 118 -16.60 16.17 -22.99
N THR A 119 -15.58 16.61 -23.70
CA THR A 119 -14.44 15.78 -24.10
C THR A 119 -13.26 16.08 -23.21
N GLU A 120 -12.56 15.03 -22.82
CA GLU A 120 -11.32 15.09 -22.06
C GLU A 120 -10.24 14.32 -22.81
N ARG A 121 -9.07 14.94 -22.96
CA ARG A 121 -7.90 14.27 -23.53
C ARG A 121 -6.65 14.80 -22.89
N SER A 122 -5.77 13.92 -22.45
CA SER A 122 -4.51 14.30 -21.82
C SER A 122 -3.33 13.98 -22.70
N VAL A 123 -2.25 14.74 -22.57
CA VAL A 123 -0.97 14.48 -23.23
C VAL A 123 0.17 14.77 -22.25
N PRO A 124 1.14 13.86 -22.08
CA PRO A 124 2.37 14.16 -21.34
C PRO A 124 3.20 15.17 -22.14
N ALA A 125 3.75 16.17 -21.46
CA ALA A 125 4.55 17.21 -22.08
C ALA A 125 5.65 17.73 -21.15
N SER A 126 6.81 18.06 -21.72
CA SER A 126 7.84 18.82 -21.01
C SER A 126 7.65 20.31 -21.27
N VAL A 127 7.64 21.09 -20.19
CA VAL A 127 7.38 22.53 -20.22
C VAL A 127 8.53 23.31 -19.58
N THR A 128 8.74 24.53 -20.06
CA THR A 128 9.73 25.44 -19.47
C THR A 128 9.21 26.05 -18.18
N THR A 129 10.02 26.07 -17.14
CA THR A 129 9.74 26.66 -15.83
C THR A 129 10.81 27.69 -15.47
N ARG A 130 10.63 28.43 -14.38
CA ARG A 130 11.67 29.36 -13.88
C ARG A 130 12.96 28.63 -13.50
N HIS A 131 12.84 27.37 -13.09
CA HIS A 131 13.94 26.54 -12.61
C HIS A 131 14.55 25.64 -13.70
N GLY A 132 14.03 25.67 -14.92
CA GLY A 132 14.52 24.86 -16.04
C GLY A 132 13.38 24.18 -16.80
N ILE A 133 13.38 22.85 -16.82
CA ILE A 133 12.40 22.03 -17.53
C ILE A 133 11.67 21.19 -16.48
N ALA A 134 10.35 21.08 -16.60
CA ALA A 134 9.54 20.18 -15.79
C ALA A 134 8.62 19.36 -16.69
N ASP A 135 8.36 18.12 -16.29
CA ASP A 135 7.34 17.29 -16.91
C ASP A 135 5.99 17.59 -16.26
N ALA A 136 4.96 17.71 -17.09
CA ALA A 136 3.58 17.92 -16.68
C ALA A 136 2.63 17.19 -17.63
N ARG A 137 1.43 16.92 -17.14
CA ARG A 137 0.33 16.46 -17.99
C ARG A 137 -0.49 17.66 -18.42
N ILE A 138 -0.71 17.81 -19.71
CA ILE A 138 -1.61 18.82 -20.27
C ILE A 138 -2.93 18.14 -20.59
N THR A 139 -3.99 18.53 -19.89
CA THR A 139 -5.34 18.02 -20.09
C THR A 139 -6.17 19.04 -20.85
N GLU A 140 -6.58 18.67 -22.06
CA GLU A 140 -7.53 19.41 -22.86
C GLU A 140 -8.96 19.13 -22.37
N LEU A 141 -9.48 20.06 -21.57
CA LEU A 141 -10.79 19.97 -20.93
C LEU A 141 -11.34 21.36 -20.70
N ARG A 142 -12.65 21.56 -20.94
CA ARG A 142 -13.31 22.83 -20.67
C ARG A 142 -13.56 23.00 -19.16
N VAL A 143 -12.50 23.32 -18.41
CA VAL A 143 -12.50 23.46 -16.94
C VAL A 143 -13.47 24.49 -16.38
N SER A 144 -13.91 25.45 -17.19
CA SER A 144 -14.94 26.43 -16.81
C SER A 144 -16.37 25.88 -16.78
N ASP A 145 -16.58 24.65 -17.28
CA ASP A 145 -17.92 24.08 -17.39
C ASP A 145 -18.45 23.61 -16.01
N PRO A 146 -19.71 23.93 -15.64
CA PRO A 146 -20.29 23.49 -14.38
C PRO A 146 -20.27 21.98 -14.14
N LEU A 147 -20.14 21.16 -15.20
CA LEU A 147 -20.01 19.70 -15.07
C LEU A 147 -18.77 19.25 -14.31
N LEU A 148 -17.79 20.12 -14.08
CA LEU A 148 -16.54 19.79 -13.40
C LEU A 148 -16.48 20.25 -11.94
N ARG A 149 -17.58 20.78 -11.39
CA ARG A 149 -17.65 21.15 -9.98
C ARG A 149 -17.30 19.97 -9.07
N GLY A 150 -16.50 20.24 -8.04
CA GLY A 150 -15.97 19.24 -7.13
C GLY A 150 -14.78 18.43 -7.66
N ARG A 151 -14.53 18.43 -8.98
CA ARG A 151 -13.34 17.82 -9.59
C ARG A 151 -12.21 18.83 -9.76
N ILE A 152 -12.53 20.02 -10.25
CA ILE A 152 -11.57 21.10 -10.49
C ILE A 152 -12.17 22.39 -9.94
N GLU A 153 -11.47 23.01 -8.99
CA GLU A 153 -11.90 24.27 -8.39
C GLU A 153 -10.91 25.38 -8.72
N LEU A 154 -11.41 26.56 -9.06
CA LEU A 154 -10.56 27.73 -9.33
C LEU A 154 -10.09 28.32 -7.99
N THR A 155 -8.79 28.41 -7.79
CA THR A 155 -8.20 29.00 -6.58
C THR A 155 -7.79 30.45 -6.79
N ASP A 156 -7.22 30.79 -7.96
CA ASP A 156 -6.81 32.15 -8.31
C ASP A 156 -6.90 32.42 -9.82
N GLY A 157 -7.04 33.70 -10.21
CA GLY A 157 -7.12 34.14 -11.61
C GLY A 157 -8.43 33.76 -12.31
N ALA A 158 -8.34 33.16 -13.50
CA ALA A 158 -9.50 32.76 -14.30
C ALA A 158 -9.25 31.46 -15.07
N PHE A 159 -10.33 30.73 -15.36
CA PHE A 159 -10.27 29.59 -16.29
C PHE A 159 -9.93 30.05 -17.72
N PRO A 160 -9.23 29.21 -18.53
CA PRO A 160 -8.91 29.51 -19.92
C PRO A 160 -10.16 29.75 -20.76
N LYS A 161 -10.15 30.83 -21.55
CA LYS A 161 -11.22 31.23 -22.47
C LYS A 161 -10.79 31.19 -23.93
N ALA A 162 -9.49 31.26 -24.20
CA ALA A 162 -8.92 31.21 -25.54
C ALA A 162 -7.86 30.09 -25.67
N ALA A 163 -7.58 29.67 -26.91
CA ALA A 163 -6.63 28.59 -27.19
C ALA A 163 -5.18 28.90 -26.77
N GLY A 164 -4.81 30.18 -26.61
CA GLY A 164 -3.48 30.59 -26.14
C GLY A 164 -3.35 30.70 -24.61
N GLU A 165 -4.38 30.28 -23.87
CA GLU A 165 -4.47 30.39 -22.42
C GLU A 165 -4.48 29.00 -21.78
N ILE A 166 -3.82 28.86 -20.63
CA ILE A 166 -3.83 27.64 -19.83
C ILE A 166 -4.00 27.97 -18.35
N ALA A 167 -4.60 27.04 -17.61
CA ALA A 167 -4.59 27.04 -16.16
C ALA A 167 -3.63 25.97 -15.66
N ALA A 168 -3.11 26.12 -14.45
CA ALA A 168 -2.20 25.16 -13.84
C ALA A 168 -2.68 24.78 -12.45
N THR A 169 -2.33 23.58 -12.00
CA THR A 169 -2.56 23.22 -10.60
C THR A 169 -1.69 24.08 -9.67
N ASP A 170 -2.18 24.34 -8.45
CA ASP A 170 -1.39 25.06 -7.43
C ASP A 170 -0.02 24.40 -7.20
N ALA A 171 0.03 23.06 -7.16
CA ALA A 171 1.28 22.30 -7.04
C ALA A 171 2.24 22.47 -8.23
N PHE A 172 1.71 22.67 -9.45
CA PHE A 172 2.54 22.99 -10.61
C PHE A 172 3.11 24.41 -10.51
N ILE A 173 2.30 25.38 -10.10
CA ILE A 173 2.72 26.79 -9.93
C ILE A 173 3.84 26.88 -8.89
N GLU A 174 3.64 26.26 -7.73
CA GLU A 174 4.65 26.24 -6.65
C GLU A 174 5.95 25.57 -7.11
N ALA A 175 5.87 24.41 -7.77
CA ALA A 175 7.05 23.67 -8.22
C ALA A 175 7.79 24.33 -9.39
N SER A 176 7.07 25.02 -10.28
CA SER A 176 7.64 25.66 -11.47
C SER A 176 8.21 27.06 -11.20
N GLY A 177 7.78 27.71 -10.11
CA GLY A 177 8.13 29.09 -9.81
C GLY A 177 7.53 30.10 -10.80
N LEU A 178 6.51 29.69 -11.54
CA LEU A 178 5.75 30.55 -12.45
C LEU A 178 4.62 31.25 -11.69
N SER A 179 4.11 32.34 -12.24
CA SER A 179 2.99 33.10 -11.69
C SER A 179 1.94 33.36 -12.77
N ILE A 180 0.70 33.65 -12.36
CA ILE A 180 -0.36 34.03 -13.30
C ILE A 180 0.10 35.25 -14.11
N GLY A 181 -0.01 35.17 -15.43
CA GLY A 181 0.52 36.10 -16.41
C GLY A 181 1.83 35.66 -17.06
N ASP A 182 2.54 34.69 -16.49
CA ASP A 182 3.76 34.16 -17.08
C ASP A 182 3.47 33.29 -18.31
N ARG A 183 4.51 33.11 -19.13
CA ARG A 183 4.47 32.28 -20.33
C ARG A 183 4.95 30.86 -20.03
N VAL A 184 4.16 29.87 -20.44
CA VAL A 184 4.53 28.47 -20.45
C VAL A 184 4.84 28.04 -21.88
N THR A 185 6.04 27.52 -22.11
CA THR A 185 6.44 26.98 -23.40
C THR A 185 6.43 25.46 -23.35
N VAL A 186 5.60 24.84 -24.21
CA VAL A 186 5.57 23.40 -24.43
C VAL A 186 6.71 23.02 -25.38
N ARG A 187 7.66 22.21 -24.87
CA ARG A 187 8.85 21.78 -25.62
C ARG A 187 8.49 20.67 -26.61
N GLY A 188 9.21 20.63 -27.72
CA GLY A 188 8.84 19.83 -28.90
C GLY A 188 8.30 20.78 -29.97
N PRO A 189 7.00 21.12 -29.97
CA PRO A 189 6.42 22.01 -30.96
C PRO A 189 6.72 23.50 -30.72
N GLN A 190 7.42 23.84 -29.61
CA GLN A 190 7.72 25.22 -29.20
C GLN A 190 6.46 26.09 -29.13
N GLN A 191 5.38 25.56 -28.55
CA GLN A 191 4.11 26.28 -28.43
C GLN A 191 4.08 27.12 -27.15
N HIS A 192 3.55 28.33 -27.25
CA HIS A 192 3.62 29.33 -26.20
C HIS A 192 2.21 29.62 -25.68
N TYR A 193 2.01 29.48 -24.38
CA TYR A 193 0.73 29.71 -23.71
C TYR A 193 0.89 30.70 -22.56
N THR A 194 -0.17 31.44 -22.25
CA THR A 194 -0.21 32.33 -21.09
C THR A 194 -0.90 31.61 -19.93
N LEU A 195 -0.26 31.58 -18.77
CA LEU A 195 -0.86 31.05 -17.55
C LEU A 195 -1.89 32.06 -17.01
N VAL A 196 -3.18 31.74 -17.05
CA VAL A 196 -4.26 32.68 -16.71
C VAL A 196 -4.97 32.39 -15.38
N GLY A 197 -4.76 31.20 -14.81
CA GLY A 197 -5.40 30.82 -13.55
C GLY A 197 -4.72 29.65 -12.86
N ALA A 198 -4.95 29.59 -11.55
CA ALA A 198 -4.58 28.49 -10.68
C ALA A 198 -5.85 27.67 -10.36
N VAL A 199 -5.73 26.36 -10.42
CA VAL A 199 -6.80 25.43 -10.07
C VAL A 199 -6.31 24.43 -9.02
N GLU A 200 -7.24 23.95 -8.20
CA GLU A 200 -6.99 22.86 -7.27
C GLU A 200 -7.77 21.63 -7.74
N LEU A 201 -7.13 20.46 -7.62
CA LEU A 201 -7.78 19.16 -7.73
C LEU A 201 -8.03 18.67 -6.30
N PRO A 202 -9.27 18.77 -5.76
CA PRO A 202 -9.51 18.47 -4.34
C PRO A 202 -9.10 17.05 -3.96
N ALA A 203 -9.18 16.10 -4.89
CA ALA A 203 -8.78 14.72 -4.64
C ALA A 203 -7.29 14.44 -4.83
N GLU A 204 -6.50 15.38 -5.36
CA GLU A 204 -5.09 15.20 -5.70
C GLU A 204 -4.31 16.55 -5.61
N LEU A 205 -4.16 17.09 -4.41
CA LEU A 205 -3.53 18.39 -4.14
C LEU A 205 -2.08 18.51 -4.62
N LYS A 206 -1.37 17.38 -4.73
CA LYS A 206 0.05 17.34 -5.10
C LYS A 206 0.28 17.13 -6.60
N GLU A 207 -0.80 16.95 -7.37
CA GLU A 207 -0.71 16.65 -8.79
C GLU A 207 -0.26 17.88 -9.58
N LYS A 208 0.71 17.70 -10.48
CA LYS A 208 1.33 18.77 -11.28
C LYS A 208 0.79 18.71 -12.70
N SER A 209 -0.32 19.39 -12.94
CA SER A 209 -1.05 19.33 -14.22
C SER A 209 -1.37 20.72 -14.77
N LEU A 210 -1.54 20.78 -16.08
CA LEU A 210 -1.92 21.96 -16.85
C LEU A 210 -3.24 21.67 -17.56
N PHE A 211 -4.10 22.68 -17.66
CA PHE A 211 -5.42 22.58 -18.31
C PHE A 211 -5.53 23.57 -19.45
N ALA A 212 -5.91 23.08 -20.61
CA ALA A 212 -6.13 23.86 -21.82
C ALA A 212 -7.54 23.58 -22.40
N LEU A 213 -8.01 24.43 -23.30
CA LEU A 213 -9.27 24.15 -23.99
C LEU A 213 -9.14 22.96 -24.96
N PRO A 214 -10.24 22.21 -25.21
CA PRO A 214 -10.26 21.16 -26.22
C PRO A 214 -9.71 21.62 -27.58
N GLY A 215 -8.70 20.92 -28.09
CA GLY A 215 -8.02 21.20 -29.35
C GLY A 215 -6.99 22.34 -29.32
N ALA A 216 -6.69 22.93 -28.16
CA ALA A 216 -5.78 24.07 -28.06
C ALA A 216 -4.29 23.70 -28.16
N VAL A 217 -3.91 22.47 -27.80
CA VAL A 217 -2.52 22.03 -27.66
C VAL A 217 -2.22 20.85 -28.59
N ILE A 218 -3.01 19.78 -28.49
CA ILE A 218 -2.78 18.51 -29.19
C ILE A 218 -2.92 18.70 -30.70
N ALA A 219 -3.97 19.37 -31.18
CA ALA A 219 -4.18 19.56 -32.61
C ALA A 219 -3.11 20.44 -33.28
N PRO A 220 -2.72 21.60 -32.71
CA PRO A 220 -1.58 22.37 -33.22
C PRO A 220 -0.25 21.61 -33.14
N TRP A 221 -0.05 20.77 -32.12
CA TRP A 221 1.18 19.97 -31.99
C TRP A 221 1.21 18.89 -33.07
N GLN A 222 0.11 18.16 -33.26
CA GLN A 222 -0.04 17.18 -34.32
C GLN A 222 0.27 17.80 -35.70
N LYS A 223 -0.29 18.97 -35.99
CA LYS A 223 0.02 19.70 -37.23
C LYS A 223 1.51 20.06 -37.35
N SER A 224 2.12 20.52 -36.26
CA SER A 224 3.55 20.87 -36.26
C SER A 224 4.43 19.63 -36.54
N SER A 225 4.05 18.45 -36.03
CA SER A 225 4.74 17.18 -36.31
C SER A 225 4.53 16.65 -37.72
N GLU A 226 3.43 17.04 -38.38
CA GLU A 226 3.18 16.71 -39.79
C GLU A 226 4.00 17.63 -40.72
N ASP A 227 4.12 18.90 -40.35
CA ASP A 227 4.89 19.91 -41.09
C ASP A 227 6.42 19.71 -40.92
N ASP A 228 6.87 19.37 -39.71
CA ASP A 228 8.28 19.13 -39.37
C ASP A 228 8.47 17.75 -38.74
N LYS A 229 9.19 16.88 -39.45
CA LYS A 229 9.45 15.50 -39.04
C LYS A 229 10.42 15.38 -37.86
N GLU A 230 11.13 16.45 -37.49
CA GLU A 230 11.94 16.48 -36.27
C GLU A 230 11.09 16.64 -35.01
N ILE A 231 9.87 17.18 -35.14
CA ILE A 231 8.91 17.29 -34.04
C ILE A 231 8.14 15.99 -33.93
N LEU A 232 8.24 15.32 -32.78
CA LEU A 232 7.50 14.10 -32.53
C LEU A 232 6.00 14.38 -32.36
N PRO A 233 5.13 13.49 -32.87
CA PRO A 233 3.70 13.64 -32.71
C PRO A 233 3.29 13.50 -31.23
N PRO A 234 2.27 14.26 -30.79
CA PRO A 234 1.77 14.19 -29.42
C PRO A 234 1.30 12.77 -29.08
N GLN A 235 1.84 12.18 -28.01
CA GLN A 235 1.41 10.88 -27.47
C GLN A 235 0.21 11.08 -26.54
N ALA A 236 -0.87 11.61 -27.09
CA ALA A 236 -2.06 11.90 -26.31
C ALA A 236 -2.85 10.63 -25.99
N ASP A 237 -3.36 10.57 -24.77
CA ASP A 237 -4.28 9.53 -24.30
C ASP A 237 -5.51 9.43 -25.22
N LYS A 238 -6.24 8.32 -25.06
CA LYS A 238 -7.51 8.14 -25.76
C LYS A 238 -8.49 9.23 -25.34
N LEU A 239 -9.32 9.66 -26.28
CA LEU A 239 -10.36 10.63 -26.01
C LEU A 239 -11.38 10.01 -25.05
N GLU A 240 -11.72 10.73 -23.98
CA GLU A 240 -12.75 10.34 -23.03
C GLU A 240 -13.92 11.33 -23.10
N TRP A 241 -15.12 10.86 -22.78
CA TRP A 241 -16.32 11.69 -22.78
C TRP A 241 -16.97 11.69 -21.41
N LEU A 242 -17.05 12.85 -20.78
CA LEU A 242 -17.82 13.07 -19.56
C LEU A 242 -19.24 13.42 -19.95
N VAL A 243 -20.20 12.57 -19.62
CA VAL A 243 -21.58 12.64 -20.08
C VAL A 243 -22.51 12.96 -18.91
N GLN A 244 -23.34 13.98 -19.10
CA GLN A 244 -24.53 14.24 -18.32
C GLN A 244 -25.72 13.61 -19.04
N GLY A 245 -26.33 12.62 -18.41
CA GLY A 245 -27.48 11.91 -18.93
C GLY A 245 -28.75 12.77 -18.93
N PRO A 246 -29.85 12.24 -19.46
CA PRO A 246 -31.12 12.93 -19.48
C PRO A 246 -31.60 13.30 -18.05
N PRO A 247 -32.18 14.51 -17.87
CA PRO A 247 -32.62 14.99 -16.57
C PRO A 247 -33.52 13.98 -15.84
N GLY A 248 -33.17 13.66 -14.59
CA GLY A 248 -33.93 12.76 -13.72
C GLY A 248 -33.77 11.26 -14.00
N LYS A 249 -33.04 10.87 -15.05
CA LYS A 249 -32.75 9.46 -15.37
C LYS A 249 -31.27 9.10 -15.31
N GLY A 250 -30.37 10.03 -15.60
CA GLY A 250 -28.92 9.76 -15.59
C GLY A 250 -28.51 8.72 -16.63
N VAL A 251 -27.50 7.91 -16.31
CA VAL A 251 -27.00 6.80 -17.15
C VAL A 251 -27.18 5.48 -16.39
N THR A 252 -28.07 4.63 -16.88
CA THR A 252 -28.49 3.40 -16.20
C THR A 252 -27.70 2.17 -16.64
N TRP A 253 -27.79 1.06 -15.91
CA TRP A 253 -27.12 -0.20 -16.32
C TRP A 253 -27.53 -0.70 -17.72
N PRO A 254 -28.81 -0.63 -18.13
CA PRO A 254 -29.19 -0.89 -19.52
C PRO A 254 -28.49 0.01 -20.55
N ASP A 255 -28.25 1.28 -20.23
CA ASP A 255 -27.51 2.19 -21.11
C ASP A 255 -26.03 1.78 -21.20
N VAL A 256 -25.44 1.32 -20.09
CA VAL A 256 -24.08 0.76 -20.06
C VAL A 256 -23.99 -0.49 -20.94
N LEU A 257 -24.94 -1.43 -20.81
CA LEU A 257 -24.98 -2.63 -21.64
C LEU A 257 -25.15 -2.30 -23.13
N ALA A 258 -26.00 -1.34 -23.48
CA ALA A 258 -26.18 -0.89 -24.87
C ALA A 258 -24.92 -0.21 -25.46
N ALA A 259 -24.12 0.45 -24.63
CA ALA A 259 -22.83 1.02 -25.03
C ALA A 259 -21.76 -0.08 -25.20
N ASN A 260 -21.75 -1.07 -24.30
CA ASN A 260 -20.87 -2.23 -24.35
C ASN A 260 -21.08 -3.07 -25.61
N GLU A 261 -22.33 -3.21 -26.08
CA GLU A 261 -22.65 -3.87 -27.37
C GLU A 261 -21.95 -3.23 -28.56
N LYS A 262 -21.63 -1.93 -28.46
CA LYS A 262 -20.93 -1.16 -29.50
C LYS A 262 -19.44 -0.99 -29.23
N GLY A 263 -18.90 -1.63 -28.18
CA GLY A 263 -17.48 -1.55 -27.83
C GLY A 263 -17.06 -0.37 -26.99
N VAL A 264 -18.00 0.27 -26.27
CA VAL A 264 -17.73 1.43 -25.43
C VAL A 264 -17.85 1.06 -23.97
N LEU A 265 -16.80 1.33 -23.18
CA LEU A 265 -16.85 1.19 -21.73
C LEU A 265 -17.50 2.41 -21.09
N VAL A 266 -18.29 2.18 -20.06
CA VAL A 266 -19.02 3.24 -19.35
C VAL A 266 -18.84 3.08 -17.84
N ALA A 267 -18.21 4.07 -17.23
CA ALA A 267 -18.20 4.23 -15.77
C ALA A 267 -19.33 5.18 -15.38
N SER A 268 -20.47 4.63 -14.91
CA SER A 268 -21.63 5.42 -14.50
C SER A 268 -21.67 5.61 -12.98
N ARG A 269 -21.86 6.87 -12.54
CA ARG A 269 -22.04 7.23 -11.13
C ARG A 269 -23.20 6.47 -10.49
N GLN A 270 -24.32 6.37 -11.19
CA GLN A 270 -25.51 5.69 -10.67
C GLN A 270 -25.25 4.19 -10.51
N VAL A 271 -24.63 3.56 -11.51
CA VAL A 271 -24.36 2.12 -11.53
C VAL A 271 -23.33 1.74 -10.46
N VAL A 272 -22.33 2.58 -10.21
CA VAL A 272 -21.32 2.30 -9.18
C VAL A 272 -21.88 2.48 -7.76
N LEU A 273 -22.75 3.47 -7.56
CA LEU A 273 -23.37 3.71 -6.25
C LEU A 273 -24.49 2.72 -5.92
N ASP A 274 -25.19 2.21 -6.93
CA ASP A 274 -26.26 1.22 -6.81
C ASP A 274 -26.06 0.10 -7.85
N PRO A 275 -25.12 -0.83 -7.59
CA PRO A 275 -24.77 -1.86 -8.56
C PRO A 275 -25.91 -2.85 -8.78
N PRO A 276 -26.11 -3.33 -10.02
CA PRO A 276 -27.11 -4.35 -10.31
C PRO A 276 -26.80 -5.67 -9.58
N PRO A 277 -27.81 -6.54 -9.38
CA PRO A 277 -27.59 -7.88 -8.81
C PRO A 277 -26.53 -8.65 -9.60
N ALA A 278 -25.72 -9.46 -8.91
CA ALA A 278 -24.62 -10.21 -9.54
C ALA A 278 -25.07 -11.12 -10.70
N SER A 279 -26.33 -11.60 -10.69
CA SER A 279 -26.93 -12.37 -11.79
C SER A 279 -27.15 -11.57 -13.07
N GLU A 280 -27.20 -10.24 -12.99
CA GLU A 280 -27.39 -9.32 -14.11
C GLU A 280 -26.06 -8.71 -14.61
N ILE A 281 -24.92 -9.14 -14.04
CA ILE A 281 -23.58 -8.74 -14.44
C ILE A 281 -22.94 -9.90 -15.19
N PRO A 282 -22.90 -9.88 -16.54
CA PRO A 282 -22.38 -10.99 -17.33
C PRO A 282 -20.94 -11.38 -16.94
N MET A 283 -20.09 -10.38 -16.69
CA MET A 283 -18.71 -10.57 -16.26
C MET A 283 -18.56 -11.20 -14.86
N ALA A 284 -19.48 -10.92 -13.93
CA ALA A 284 -19.37 -11.47 -12.56
C ALA A 284 -19.56 -12.99 -12.54
N ALA A 285 -20.33 -13.55 -13.49
CA ALA A 285 -20.52 -14.99 -13.62
C ALA A 285 -19.19 -15.73 -13.93
N GLN A 286 -18.24 -15.05 -14.57
CA GLN A 286 -16.92 -15.59 -14.92
C GLN A 286 -15.89 -15.47 -13.77
N MET A 287 -16.13 -14.61 -12.77
CA MET A 287 -15.13 -14.21 -11.76
C MET A 287 -15.22 -14.92 -10.39
N ASN A 288 -16.13 -15.88 -10.20
CA ASN A 288 -16.41 -16.50 -8.88
C ASN A 288 -15.23 -17.27 -8.21
N ASP A 289 -14.02 -17.26 -8.77
CA ASP A 289 -12.89 -18.10 -8.31
C ASP A 289 -11.74 -17.34 -7.59
N PHE A 290 -11.82 -16.01 -7.42
CA PHE A 290 -10.68 -15.19 -6.92
C PHE A 290 -10.89 -14.50 -5.55
N GLY A 291 -11.74 -15.06 -4.67
CA GLY A 291 -12.05 -14.44 -3.37
C GLY A 291 -11.22 -14.95 -2.18
N GLY A 292 -9.99 -14.48 -2.00
CA GLY A 292 -9.15 -14.82 -0.84
C GLY A 292 -8.66 -13.61 -0.04
N GLY A 293 -8.85 -13.63 1.30
CA GLY A 293 -7.90 -12.98 2.22
C GLY A 293 -8.35 -11.80 3.09
N ASN A 294 -9.50 -11.86 3.80
CA ASN A 294 -9.86 -10.83 4.82
C ASN A 294 -9.54 -11.24 6.28
N THR A 295 -9.06 -12.46 6.52
CA THR A 295 -8.85 -12.99 7.89
C THR A 295 -7.53 -12.54 8.52
N GLU A 296 -6.48 -12.35 7.73
CA GLU A 296 -5.14 -12.02 8.23
C GLU A 296 -5.04 -10.56 8.74
N LEU A 297 -5.64 -9.62 8.00
CA LEU A 297 -5.80 -8.22 8.42
C LEU A 297 -6.63 -8.08 9.71
N ALA A 298 -7.67 -8.90 9.87
CA ALA A 298 -8.52 -8.89 11.07
C ALA A 298 -7.75 -9.39 12.31
N ALA A 299 -6.93 -10.44 12.18
CA ALA A 299 -6.13 -10.98 13.27
C ALA A 299 -5.03 -10.00 13.74
N ALA A 300 -4.35 -9.34 12.80
CA ALA A 300 -3.38 -8.30 13.09
C ALA A 300 -4.02 -7.12 13.85
N ALA A 301 -5.18 -6.65 13.39
CA ALA A 301 -5.89 -5.53 14.03
C ALA A 301 -6.32 -5.83 15.48
N VAL A 302 -6.81 -7.06 15.75
CA VAL A 302 -7.22 -7.47 17.10
C VAL A 302 -6.02 -7.48 18.06
N THR A 303 -4.86 -7.92 17.60
CA THR A 303 -3.65 -8.00 18.42
C THR A 303 -3.16 -6.61 18.80
N VAL A 304 -3.08 -5.71 17.83
CA VAL A 304 -2.67 -4.31 18.06
C VAL A 304 -3.63 -3.64 19.04
N ALA A 305 -4.94 -3.84 18.87
CA ALA A 305 -5.94 -3.30 19.78
C ALA A 305 -5.79 -3.85 21.21
N ALA A 306 -5.54 -5.15 21.37
CA ALA A 306 -5.33 -5.76 22.68
C ALA A 306 -4.09 -5.21 23.40
N MET A 307 -3.00 -4.99 22.66
CA MET A 307 -1.75 -4.44 23.19
C MET A 307 -1.92 -2.98 23.62
N ALA A 308 -2.59 -2.16 22.79
CA ALA A 308 -2.91 -0.77 23.13
C ALA A 308 -3.77 -0.68 24.41
N VAL A 309 -4.80 -1.53 24.56
CA VAL A 309 -5.60 -1.58 25.79
C VAL A 309 -4.75 -1.92 27.01
N LEU A 310 -3.89 -2.93 26.88
CA LEU A 310 -3.00 -3.36 27.94
C LEU A 310 -2.11 -2.19 28.42
N GLU A 311 -1.47 -1.48 27.49
CA GLU A 311 -0.63 -0.31 27.80
C GLU A 311 -1.39 0.77 28.58
N ILE A 312 -2.58 1.16 28.10
CA ILE A 312 -3.38 2.21 28.73
C ILE A 312 -3.84 1.77 30.14
N VAL A 313 -4.22 0.51 30.31
CA VAL A 313 -4.60 -0.06 31.62
C VAL A 313 -3.43 0.01 32.60
N LEU A 314 -2.23 -0.34 32.16
CA LEU A 314 -1.02 -0.29 33.00
C LEU A 314 -0.64 1.14 33.38
N LEU A 315 -0.83 2.07 32.45
CA LEU A 315 -0.56 3.49 32.66
C LEU A 315 -1.54 4.08 33.68
N ALA A 316 -2.84 3.83 33.53
CA ALA A 316 -3.88 4.32 34.45
C ALA A 316 -3.88 3.63 35.82
N GLY A 317 -3.47 2.36 35.90
CA GLY A 317 -3.44 1.54 37.12
C GLY A 317 -2.79 2.20 38.35
N PRO A 318 -1.56 2.76 38.27
CA PRO A 318 -0.94 3.45 39.40
C PRO A 318 -1.71 4.68 39.87
N ALA A 319 -2.34 5.44 38.96
CA ALA A 319 -3.16 6.60 39.33
C ALA A 319 -4.38 6.18 40.15
N PHE A 320 -5.07 5.11 39.75
CA PHE A 320 -6.17 4.50 40.53
C PHE A 320 -5.69 3.89 41.85
N ALA A 321 -4.51 3.26 41.88
CA ALA A 321 -3.95 2.71 43.11
C ALA A 321 -3.63 3.79 44.14
N VAL A 322 -3.08 4.93 43.71
CA VAL A 322 -2.89 6.12 44.56
C VAL A 322 -4.23 6.68 45.00
N GLY A 323 -5.22 6.68 44.10
CA GLY A 323 -6.59 7.07 44.39
C GLY A 323 -7.20 6.29 45.55
N ALA A 324 -7.25 4.97 45.44
CA ALA A 324 -7.75 4.05 46.45
C ALA A 324 -6.97 4.17 47.78
N ARG A 325 -5.66 4.45 47.73
CA ARG A 325 -4.85 4.68 48.94
C ARG A 325 -5.25 5.94 49.70
N ARG A 326 -5.55 7.03 48.99
CA ARG A 326 -5.98 8.30 49.63
C ARG A 326 -7.40 8.22 50.19
N SER A 327 -8.28 7.44 49.55
CA SER A 327 -9.64 7.17 50.04
C SER A 327 -9.73 5.99 51.01
N ARG A 328 -8.59 5.42 51.46
CA ARG A 328 -8.55 4.29 52.41
C ARG A 328 -9.40 4.49 53.66
N ARG A 329 -9.31 5.67 54.29
CA ARG A 329 -10.09 5.98 55.49
C ARG A 329 -11.59 5.99 55.19
N GLN A 330 -12.00 6.53 54.04
CA GLN A 330 -13.41 6.54 53.61
C GLN A 330 -13.92 5.11 53.31
N LEU A 331 -13.12 4.29 52.63
CA LEU A 331 -13.43 2.88 52.37
C LEU A 331 -13.47 2.07 53.68
N GLY A 332 -12.61 2.40 54.64
CA GLY A 332 -12.61 1.84 55.99
C GLY A 332 -13.87 2.19 56.79
N LEU A 333 -14.36 3.43 56.67
CA LEU A 333 -15.62 3.88 57.29
C LEU A 333 -16.82 3.13 56.70
N VAL A 334 -16.85 2.90 55.38
CA VAL A 334 -17.87 2.05 54.75
C VAL A 334 -17.82 0.63 55.34
N GLY A 335 -16.62 0.08 55.54
CA GLY A 335 -16.44 -1.22 56.18
C GLY A 335 -16.89 -1.26 57.65
N SER A 336 -16.62 -0.21 58.44
CA SER A 336 -17.04 -0.15 59.86
C SER A 336 -18.55 -0.02 60.04
N CYS A 337 -19.25 0.54 59.04
CA CYS A 337 -20.71 0.62 59.01
C CYS A 337 -21.39 -0.66 58.48
N GLY A 338 -20.66 -1.79 58.37
CA GLY A 338 -21.20 -3.07 57.90
C GLY A 338 -21.11 -3.31 56.38
N GLY A 339 -20.38 -2.47 55.65
CA GLY A 339 -20.21 -2.62 54.20
C GLY A 339 -19.44 -3.89 53.83
N SER A 340 -19.98 -4.67 52.89
CA SER A 340 -19.34 -5.92 52.44
C SER A 340 -18.10 -5.66 51.57
N ARG A 341 -17.21 -6.66 51.45
CA ARG A 341 -16.04 -6.58 50.55
C ARG A 341 -16.44 -6.32 49.09
N GLY A 342 -17.62 -6.79 48.68
CA GLY A 342 -18.19 -6.53 47.35
C GLY A 342 -18.60 -5.07 47.17
N GLN A 343 -19.19 -4.45 48.19
CA GLN A 343 -19.57 -3.02 48.15
C GLN A 343 -18.35 -2.11 48.13
N VAL A 344 -17.28 -2.43 48.87
CA VAL A 344 -16.01 -1.68 48.81
C VAL A 344 -15.38 -1.78 47.40
N ARG A 345 -15.41 -2.96 46.78
CA ARG A 345 -14.96 -3.14 45.38
C ARG A 345 -15.81 -2.33 44.41
N ALA A 346 -17.13 -2.36 44.56
CA ALA A 346 -18.06 -1.63 43.71
C ALA A 346 -17.81 -0.12 43.76
N VAL A 347 -17.48 0.46 44.92
CA VAL A 347 -17.14 1.89 45.03
C VAL A 347 -15.89 2.24 44.22
N VAL A 348 -14.85 1.41 44.26
CA VAL A 348 -13.60 1.65 43.51
C VAL A 348 -13.80 1.44 42.01
N LEU A 349 -14.51 0.37 41.62
CA LEU A 349 -14.85 0.11 40.22
C LEU A 349 -15.75 1.20 39.64
N ALA A 350 -16.74 1.69 40.39
CA ALA A 350 -17.56 2.83 40.00
C ALA A 350 -16.73 4.11 39.81
N GLY A 351 -15.67 4.29 40.61
CA GLY A 351 -14.67 5.34 40.38
C GLY A 351 -13.94 5.18 39.04
N GLY A 352 -13.55 3.95 38.70
CA GLY A 352 -13.02 3.56 37.39
C GLY A 352 -13.97 3.89 36.25
N THR A 353 -15.24 3.50 36.38
CA THR A 353 -16.29 3.78 35.39
C THR A 353 -16.52 5.29 35.20
N VAL A 354 -16.61 6.08 36.28
CA VAL A 354 -16.86 7.53 36.18
C VAL A 354 -15.69 8.26 35.54
N LEU A 355 -14.46 7.96 35.96
CA LEU A 355 -13.26 8.60 35.40
C LEU A 355 -12.96 8.09 34.00
N GLY A 356 -13.21 6.81 33.72
CA GLY A 356 -13.10 6.21 32.39
C GLY A 356 -14.10 6.80 31.40
N ALA A 357 -15.37 6.96 31.81
CA ALA A 357 -16.37 7.64 30.99
C ALA A 357 -16.00 9.12 30.74
N GLY A 358 -15.54 9.82 31.78
CA GLY A 358 -15.07 11.21 31.64
C GLY A 358 -13.87 11.33 30.70
N GLY A 359 -12.90 10.41 30.80
CA GLY A 359 -11.75 10.31 29.92
C GLY A 359 -12.13 9.95 28.48
N ALA A 360 -13.05 9.02 28.29
CA ALA A 360 -13.55 8.63 26.97
C ALA A 360 -14.25 9.80 26.27
N VAL A 361 -15.17 10.49 26.95
CA VAL A 361 -15.87 11.65 26.38
C VAL A 361 -14.89 12.79 26.09
N ALA A 362 -14.00 13.11 27.04
CA ALA A 362 -13.00 14.16 26.84
C ALA A 362 -12.03 13.83 25.70
N GLY A 363 -11.60 12.57 25.60
CA GLY A 363 -10.71 12.08 24.54
C GLY A 363 -11.35 12.15 23.17
N VAL A 364 -12.58 11.64 23.03
CA VAL A 364 -13.33 11.72 21.77
C VAL A 364 -13.57 13.18 21.37
N ALA A 365 -14.05 14.01 22.29
CA ALA A 365 -14.31 15.43 22.02
C ALA A 365 -13.03 16.18 21.62
N ALA A 366 -11.91 15.93 22.30
CA ALA A 366 -10.61 16.52 21.95
C ALA A 366 -10.08 15.97 20.63
N GLY A 367 -10.27 14.68 20.34
CA GLY A 367 -9.90 14.07 19.05
C GLY A 367 -10.61 14.75 17.89
N PHE A 368 -11.95 14.87 17.99
CA PHE A 368 -12.75 15.64 17.04
C PHE A 368 -12.28 17.10 16.91
N GLY A 369 -12.11 17.79 18.04
CA GLY A 369 -11.72 19.20 18.05
C GLY A 369 -10.35 19.43 17.43
N LEU A 370 -9.37 18.57 17.71
CA LEU A 370 -8.02 18.67 17.15
C LEU A 370 -7.99 18.28 15.67
N THR A 371 -8.68 17.23 15.25
CA THR A 371 -8.78 16.88 13.83
C THR A 371 -9.46 17.99 13.03
N ALA A 372 -10.52 18.61 13.56
CA ALA A 372 -11.18 19.75 12.93
C ALA A 372 -10.27 21.00 12.89
N LEU A 373 -9.50 21.25 13.96
CA LEU A 373 -8.58 22.39 14.05
C LEU A 373 -7.38 22.25 13.10
N PHE A 374 -6.80 21.05 13.01
CA PHE A 374 -5.61 20.76 12.19
C PHE A 374 -5.95 20.22 10.80
N ARG A 375 -7.23 20.23 10.42
CA ARG A 375 -7.72 19.77 9.11
C ARG A 375 -6.86 20.23 7.91
N PRO A 376 -6.57 21.53 7.70
CA PRO A 376 -5.81 21.95 6.52
C PRO A 376 -4.40 21.34 6.48
N MET A 377 -3.72 21.30 7.63
CA MET A 377 -2.39 20.68 7.75
C MET A 377 -2.44 19.17 7.45
N ILE A 378 -3.51 18.50 7.89
CA ILE A 378 -3.70 17.07 7.62
C ILE A 378 -3.99 16.85 6.12
N GLU A 379 -4.88 17.64 5.52
CA GLU A 379 -5.23 17.57 4.09
C GLU A 379 -4.00 17.76 3.19
N ASP A 380 -3.17 18.76 3.49
CA ASP A 380 -1.94 19.02 2.75
C ASP A 380 -0.93 17.86 2.91
N PHE A 381 -0.86 17.28 4.12
CA PHE A 381 -0.01 16.11 4.38
C PHE A 381 -0.49 14.87 3.61
N THR A 382 -1.79 14.57 3.68
CA THR A 382 -2.41 13.42 2.98
C THR A 382 -2.48 13.63 1.47
N GLY A 383 -2.46 14.87 1.01
CA GLY A 383 -2.50 15.24 -0.40
C GLY A 383 -3.89 15.37 -1.01
N ASN A 384 -4.96 15.33 -0.20
CA ASN A 384 -6.36 15.39 -0.64
C ASN A 384 -7.15 16.28 0.32
N ARG A 385 -8.06 17.11 -0.19
CA ARG A 385 -9.08 17.81 0.61
C ARG A 385 -10.07 16.81 1.15
N PHE A 386 -10.42 16.93 2.42
CA PHE A 386 -11.53 16.17 2.97
C PHE A 386 -12.81 16.82 2.45
N GLY A 387 -13.82 16.04 2.07
CA GLY A 387 -15.15 16.56 1.80
C GLY A 387 -15.84 16.88 3.13
N GLU A 388 -16.46 15.85 3.70
CA GLU A 388 -16.97 15.87 5.07
C GLU A 388 -16.04 15.06 5.99
N LEU A 389 -15.97 15.42 7.28
CA LEU A 389 -15.33 14.55 8.26
C LEU A 389 -16.17 13.29 8.40
N THR A 390 -15.71 12.20 7.79
CA THR A 390 -16.43 10.92 7.79
C THR A 390 -16.41 10.34 9.19
N VAL A 391 -17.56 10.40 9.86
CA VAL A 391 -17.74 9.83 11.20
C VAL A 391 -18.51 8.52 11.09
N ARG A 392 -17.93 7.44 11.62
CA ARG A 392 -18.62 6.18 11.81
C ARG A 392 -19.04 6.05 13.28
N PRO A 393 -20.31 6.28 13.64
CA PRO A 393 -20.72 6.34 15.04
C PRO A 393 -20.39 5.08 15.83
N TRP A 394 -20.41 3.92 15.16
CA TRP A 394 -20.07 2.64 15.79
C TRP A 394 -18.57 2.53 16.13
N GLU A 395 -17.67 3.07 15.29
CA GLU A 395 -16.22 3.07 15.52
C GLU A 395 -15.91 4.00 16.69
N ILE A 396 -16.47 5.21 16.68
CA ILE A 396 -16.35 6.17 17.79
C ILE A 396 -16.92 5.60 19.10
N LEU A 397 -18.07 4.91 19.04
CA LEU A 397 -18.63 4.24 20.22
C LEU A 397 -17.73 3.09 20.69
N GLY A 398 -17.09 2.35 19.77
CA GLY A 398 -16.08 1.35 20.07
C GLY A 398 -14.87 1.95 20.79
N ILE A 399 -14.35 3.08 20.30
CA ILE A 399 -13.23 3.84 20.90
C ILE A 399 -13.62 4.39 22.28
N ALA A 400 -14.83 4.94 22.43
CA ALA A 400 -15.34 5.40 23.71
C ALA A 400 -15.53 4.24 24.71
N ALA A 401 -16.06 3.11 24.24
CA ALA A 401 -16.18 1.88 25.03
C ALA A 401 -14.81 1.36 25.45
N LEU A 402 -13.80 1.45 24.59
CA LEU A 402 -12.41 1.11 24.89
C LEU A 402 -11.89 1.94 26.08
N GLY A 403 -12.05 3.27 26.01
CA GLY A 403 -11.64 4.17 27.09
C GLY A 403 -12.35 3.87 28.41
N LEU A 404 -13.65 3.57 28.34
CA LEU A 404 -14.45 3.16 29.50
C LEU A 404 -13.96 1.83 30.10
N VAL A 405 -13.80 0.79 29.27
CA VAL A 405 -13.34 -0.54 29.66
C VAL A 405 -11.96 -0.42 30.30
N THR A 406 -11.06 0.36 29.71
CA THR A 406 -9.74 0.62 30.26
C THR A 406 -9.81 1.27 31.64
N GLY A 407 -10.67 2.27 31.84
CA GLY A 407 -10.87 2.88 33.16
C GLY A 407 -11.35 1.88 34.23
N VAL A 408 -12.23 0.95 33.85
CA VAL A 408 -12.72 -0.13 34.73
C VAL A 408 -11.62 -1.15 35.04
N LEU A 409 -10.90 -1.61 34.01
CA LEU A 409 -9.80 -2.56 34.14
C LEU A 409 -8.66 -2.00 35.00
N ALA A 410 -8.30 -0.72 34.81
CA ALA A 410 -7.29 -0.04 35.61
C ALA A 410 -7.69 0.07 37.10
N ALA A 411 -8.98 0.18 37.40
CA ALA A 411 -9.50 0.21 38.77
C ALA A 411 -9.64 -1.19 39.40
N LEU A 412 -9.58 -2.28 38.63
CA LEU A 412 -9.85 -3.64 39.10
C LEU A 412 -8.86 -4.12 40.17
N ALA A 413 -7.55 -4.03 39.90
CA ALA A 413 -6.54 -4.45 40.87
C ALA A 413 -6.58 -3.60 42.17
N PRO A 414 -6.66 -2.25 42.11
CA PRO A 414 -6.93 -1.42 43.28
C PRO A 414 -8.21 -1.81 44.04
N ALA A 415 -9.30 -2.14 43.34
CA ALA A 415 -10.56 -2.55 43.96
C ALA A 415 -10.41 -3.86 44.73
N ILE A 416 -9.77 -4.87 44.15
CA ILE A 416 -9.50 -6.15 44.80
C ILE A 416 -8.65 -5.95 46.06
N VAL A 417 -7.59 -5.14 45.96
CA VAL A 417 -6.70 -4.83 47.08
C VAL A 417 -7.44 -4.07 48.19
N ALA A 418 -8.28 -3.10 47.85
CA ALA A 418 -9.09 -2.33 48.80
C ALA A 418 -10.10 -3.24 49.52
N GLY A 419 -10.82 -4.09 48.79
CA GLY A 419 -11.79 -5.02 49.39
C GLY A 419 -11.17 -6.14 50.23
N ARG A 420 -9.84 -6.33 50.19
CA ARG A 420 -9.09 -7.30 51.01
C ARG A 420 -8.31 -6.65 52.17
N GLN A 421 -8.42 -5.33 52.39
CA GLN A 421 -7.79 -4.64 53.52
C GLN A 421 -8.66 -4.77 54.77
N SER A 422 -8.02 -4.86 55.95
CA SER A 422 -8.77 -4.90 57.21
C SER A 422 -9.26 -3.50 57.59
N VAL A 423 -10.46 -3.43 58.16
CA VAL A 423 -11.05 -2.18 58.63
C VAL A 423 -10.14 -1.54 59.69
N LEU A 424 -9.58 -2.35 60.59
CA LEU A 424 -8.64 -1.89 61.62
C LEU A 424 -7.36 -1.29 61.03
N GLU A 425 -6.73 -1.92 60.03
CA GLU A 425 -5.52 -1.36 59.37
C GLU A 425 -5.85 -0.04 58.64
N SER A 426 -7.04 0.05 58.03
CA SER A 426 -7.46 1.24 57.29
C SER A 426 -7.74 2.45 58.17
N LEU A 427 -8.17 2.24 59.44
CA LEU A 427 -8.47 3.28 60.40
C LEU A 427 -7.27 3.64 61.31
N THR A 428 -6.43 2.66 61.65
CA THR A 428 -5.28 2.85 62.56
C THR A 428 -3.98 3.24 61.86
N GLY A 429 -3.89 3.07 60.53
CA GLY A 429 -2.70 3.41 59.75
C GLY A 429 -1.48 2.51 60.01
N ARG A 430 -1.57 1.51 60.91
CA ARG A 430 -0.50 0.53 61.15
C ARG A 430 -0.28 -0.32 59.90
N ARG A 431 0.91 -0.21 59.30
CA ARG A 431 1.30 -0.96 58.10
C ARG A 431 1.61 -2.40 58.48
N GLY A 432 0.75 -3.34 58.10
CA GLY A 432 1.14 -4.75 58.03
C GLY A 432 2.19 -4.95 56.93
N THR A 433 3.35 -5.54 57.25
CA THR A 433 4.34 -5.95 56.25
C THR A 433 3.81 -7.16 55.48
N ARG A 434 2.99 -6.94 54.45
CA ARG A 434 2.56 -8.04 53.57
C ARG A 434 3.78 -8.59 52.82
N ARG A 435 4.14 -9.86 53.05
CA ARG A 435 5.17 -10.56 52.25
C ARG A 435 4.77 -10.51 50.77
N SER A 436 5.69 -10.15 49.89
CA SER A 436 5.42 -10.19 48.45
C SER A 436 5.20 -11.64 48.02
N SER A 437 4.15 -11.88 47.22
CA SER A 437 3.89 -13.17 46.61
C SER A 437 5.13 -13.65 45.83
N ARG A 438 5.61 -14.86 46.12
CA ARG A 438 6.64 -15.55 45.33
C ARG A 438 6.06 -16.26 44.09
N VAL A 439 4.73 -16.37 44.01
CA VAL A 439 4.03 -17.10 42.95
C VAL A 439 3.90 -16.26 41.68
N LEU A 440 3.64 -14.95 41.82
CA LEU A 440 3.46 -14.05 40.67
C LEU A 440 4.69 -13.99 39.74
N PRO A 441 5.94 -13.93 40.26
CA PRO A 441 7.12 -13.96 39.41
C PRO A 441 7.35 -15.31 38.72
N VAL A 442 6.97 -16.42 39.38
CA VAL A 442 7.10 -17.76 38.79
C VAL A 442 6.13 -17.90 37.61
N ILE A 443 4.87 -17.47 37.79
CA ILE A 443 3.90 -17.41 36.69
C ILE A 443 4.40 -16.49 35.58
N GLY A 444 4.98 -15.34 35.92
CA GLY A 444 5.54 -14.40 34.95
C GLY A 444 6.66 -15.04 34.11
N VAL A 445 7.61 -15.74 34.74
CA VAL A 445 8.69 -16.45 34.03
C VAL A 445 8.14 -17.56 33.13
N ILE A 446 7.15 -18.32 33.60
CA ILE A 446 6.49 -19.35 32.79
C ILE A 446 5.79 -18.72 31.57
N ALA A 447 5.06 -17.62 31.76
CA ALA A 447 4.38 -16.92 30.67
C ALA A 447 5.37 -16.34 29.64
N ILE A 448 6.52 -15.81 30.08
CA ILE A 448 7.61 -15.41 29.16
C ILE A 448 8.08 -16.61 28.33
N ALA A 449 8.39 -17.73 28.98
CA ALA A 449 8.92 -18.91 28.29
C ALA A 449 7.91 -19.47 27.28
N VAL A 450 6.64 -19.59 27.66
CA VAL A 450 5.57 -20.07 26.77
C VAL A 450 5.30 -19.06 25.66
N GLY A 451 5.21 -17.76 25.96
CA GLY A 451 4.96 -16.73 24.96
C GLY A 451 6.05 -16.66 23.90
N VAL A 452 7.32 -16.71 24.31
CA VAL A 452 8.46 -16.79 23.39
C VAL A 452 8.39 -18.06 22.55
N ALA A 453 8.10 -19.22 23.14
CA ALA A 453 7.99 -20.47 22.39
C ALA A 453 6.87 -20.42 21.33
N VAL A 454 5.71 -19.88 21.68
CA VAL A 454 4.57 -19.71 20.74
C VAL A 454 4.91 -18.70 19.64
N ALA A 455 5.56 -17.58 19.99
CA ALA A 455 5.96 -16.58 19.00
C ALA A 455 7.01 -17.12 18.01
N VAL A 456 8.01 -17.85 18.52
CA VAL A 456 9.01 -18.52 17.69
C VAL A 456 8.37 -19.59 16.81
N TYR A 457 7.42 -20.37 17.34
CA TYR A 457 6.66 -21.33 16.55
C TYR A 457 5.89 -20.65 15.41
N GLY A 458 5.18 -19.55 15.70
CA GLY A 458 4.47 -18.77 14.69
C GLY A 458 5.38 -18.21 13.60
N GLY A 459 6.57 -17.74 13.98
CA GLY A 459 7.58 -17.27 13.02
C GLY A 459 8.11 -18.38 12.13
N ILE A 460 8.27 -19.60 12.65
CA ILE A 460 8.71 -20.77 11.87
C ILE A 460 7.58 -21.32 10.98
N SER A 461 6.33 -21.25 11.43
CA SER A 461 5.17 -21.73 10.66
C SER A 461 4.65 -20.74 9.63
N GLY A 462 5.10 -19.48 9.67
CA GLY A 462 4.59 -18.40 8.81
C GLY A 462 3.19 -17.91 9.22
N ASP A 463 2.78 -18.16 10.47
CA ASP A 463 1.45 -17.77 10.97
C ASP A 463 1.58 -16.57 11.92
N THR A 464 1.16 -15.42 11.42
CA THR A 464 1.20 -14.13 12.12
C THR A 464 0.37 -14.13 13.41
N THR A 465 -0.67 -14.97 13.51
CA THR A 465 -1.54 -15.08 14.68
C THR A 465 -0.80 -15.66 15.89
N PHE A 466 0.05 -16.68 15.68
CA PHE A 466 0.85 -17.26 16.75
C PHE A 466 1.97 -16.30 17.19
N VAL A 467 2.58 -15.57 16.26
CA VAL A 467 3.57 -14.52 16.59
C VAL A 467 2.95 -13.46 17.50
N ALA A 468 1.78 -12.96 17.10
CA ALA A 468 0.99 -11.99 17.84
C ALA A 468 0.62 -12.50 19.24
N GLY A 469 -0.05 -13.66 19.32
CA GLY A 469 -0.52 -14.23 20.59
C GLY A 469 0.63 -14.57 21.55
N GLY A 470 1.73 -15.10 21.02
CA GLY A 470 2.94 -15.39 21.80
C GLY A 470 3.60 -14.14 22.36
N SER A 471 3.67 -13.07 21.56
CA SER A 471 4.25 -11.78 21.97
C SER A 471 3.46 -11.13 23.11
N VAL A 472 2.13 -11.09 23.02
CA VAL A 472 1.26 -10.57 24.09
C VAL A 472 1.41 -11.39 25.38
N LEU A 473 1.48 -12.71 25.28
CA LEU A 473 1.68 -13.58 26.44
C LEU A 473 3.05 -13.35 27.10
N ALA A 474 4.10 -13.19 26.30
CA ALA A 474 5.44 -12.91 26.79
C ALA A 474 5.50 -11.56 27.52
N GLU A 475 4.86 -10.53 26.96
CA GLU A 475 4.74 -9.21 27.56
C GLU A 475 4.03 -9.26 28.92
N LEU A 476 2.87 -9.93 29.01
CA LEU A 476 2.16 -10.17 30.27
C LEU A 476 3.06 -10.87 31.31
N GLY A 477 3.91 -11.79 30.86
CA GLY A 477 4.90 -12.43 31.71
C GLY A 477 5.96 -11.46 32.24
N VAL A 478 6.51 -10.58 31.39
CA VAL A 478 7.45 -9.52 31.80
C VAL A 478 6.80 -8.60 32.84
N LEU A 479 5.55 -8.20 32.62
CA LEU A 479 4.78 -7.37 33.55
C LEU A 479 4.62 -8.03 34.93
N GLY A 480 4.41 -9.35 34.97
CA GLY A 480 4.37 -10.14 36.21
C GLY A 480 5.71 -10.18 36.96
N CYS A 481 6.83 -10.04 36.25
CA CYS A 481 8.19 -10.08 36.81
C CYS A 481 8.70 -8.73 37.34
N ILE A 482 8.03 -7.61 37.01
CA ILE A 482 8.50 -6.25 37.35
C ILE A 482 8.80 -6.03 38.84
N PRO A 483 7.96 -6.47 39.80
CA PRO A 483 8.26 -6.28 41.21
C PRO A 483 9.58 -6.94 41.64
N VAL A 484 9.98 -8.03 40.98
CA VAL A 484 11.27 -8.70 41.20
C VAL A 484 12.40 -7.97 40.51
N ILE A 485 12.21 -7.55 39.26
CA ILE A 485 13.20 -6.76 38.51
C ILE A 485 13.57 -5.49 39.28
N VAL A 486 12.58 -4.71 39.72
CA VAL A 486 12.79 -3.49 40.54
C VAL A 486 13.47 -3.83 41.87
N GLY A 487 13.12 -4.96 42.48
CA GLY A 487 13.77 -5.44 43.70
C GLY A 487 15.24 -5.83 43.50
N LEU A 488 15.57 -6.45 42.37
CA LEU A 488 16.91 -6.85 41.97
C LEU A 488 17.78 -5.62 41.66
N LEU A 489 17.26 -4.67 40.89
CA LEU A 489 17.94 -3.40 40.60
C LEU A 489 18.25 -2.61 41.88
N GLY A 490 17.35 -2.63 42.86
CA GLY A 490 17.60 -2.05 44.18
C GLY A 490 18.73 -2.73 44.98
N ARG A 491 19.00 -4.01 44.72
CA ARG A 491 20.17 -4.73 45.28
C ARG A 491 21.44 -4.40 44.51
N LEU A 492 21.36 -4.41 43.17
CA LEU A 492 22.49 -4.18 42.27
C LEU A 492 23.01 -2.74 42.37
N GLY A 493 22.12 -1.79 42.61
CA GLY A 493 22.44 -0.38 42.88
C GLY A 493 23.31 -0.13 44.11
N ARG A 494 23.68 -1.17 44.88
CA ARG A 494 24.69 -1.06 45.95
C ARG A 494 26.04 -0.55 45.44
N ARG A 495 26.37 -0.73 44.16
CA ARG A 495 27.62 -0.30 43.52
C ARG A 495 27.56 1.11 42.91
N LEU A 496 26.39 1.75 42.89
CA LEU A 496 26.21 3.07 42.28
C LEU A 496 26.51 4.21 43.28
N PRO A 497 26.80 5.44 42.77
CA PRO A 497 26.95 6.65 43.59
C PRO A 497 25.73 6.94 44.48
N LEU A 498 25.90 7.82 45.46
CA LEU A 498 24.93 8.08 46.53
C LEU A 498 23.50 8.40 46.03
N THR A 499 23.38 9.32 45.07
CA THR A 499 22.10 9.77 44.50
C THR A 499 21.30 8.65 43.82
N PRO A 500 21.83 7.96 42.79
CA PRO A 500 21.10 6.86 42.14
C PRO A 500 20.85 5.66 43.08
N ARG A 501 21.75 5.42 44.04
CA ARG A 501 21.58 4.37 45.06
C ARG A 501 20.38 4.61 45.96
N ILE A 502 20.17 5.85 46.41
CA ILE A 502 19.00 6.23 47.23
C ILE A 502 17.72 6.09 46.40
N ALA A 503 17.72 6.60 45.16
CA ALA A 503 16.57 6.51 44.26
C ALA A 503 16.13 5.06 43.99
N LEU A 504 17.07 4.16 43.65
CA LEU A 504 16.78 2.74 43.41
C LEU A 504 16.30 2.02 44.67
N ARG A 505 16.84 2.35 45.85
CA ARG A 505 16.36 1.79 47.12
C ARG A 505 14.97 2.28 47.48
N ASP A 506 14.63 3.55 47.24
CA ASP A 506 13.27 4.04 47.42
C ASP A 506 12.28 3.33 46.49
N ALA A 507 12.65 3.20 45.21
CA ALA A 507 11.87 2.50 44.21
C ALA A 507 11.63 1.03 44.59
N ALA A 508 12.66 0.33 45.07
CA ALA A 508 12.59 -1.06 45.50
C ALA A 508 11.86 -1.28 46.83
N ARG A 509 11.77 -0.26 47.69
CA ARG A 509 10.94 -0.30 48.92
C ARG A 509 9.47 0.00 48.60
N ASN A 510 9.21 0.90 47.66
CA ASN A 510 7.88 1.33 47.25
C ASN A 510 7.38 0.62 45.97
N ARG A 511 7.58 -0.71 45.87
CA ARG A 511 7.24 -1.53 44.68
C ARG A 511 5.81 -1.39 44.22
N SER A 512 4.88 -1.19 45.16
CA SER A 512 3.46 -1.01 44.84
C SER A 512 3.16 0.32 44.16
N ARG A 513 4.09 1.29 44.18
CA ARG A 513 4.03 2.55 43.42
C ARG A 513 4.85 2.46 42.13
N THR A 514 6.05 1.87 42.21
CA THR A 514 7.00 1.89 41.09
C THR A 514 6.74 0.81 40.04
N ALA A 515 6.28 -0.39 40.44
CA ALA A 515 6.09 -1.48 39.49
C ALA A 515 5.08 -1.14 38.37
N PRO A 516 3.88 -0.58 38.64
CA PRO A 516 2.95 -0.26 37.56
C PRO A 516 3.45 0.86 36.63
N ALA A 517 4.18 1.85 37.15
CA ALA A 517 4.76 2.91 36.31
C ALA A 517 5.85 2.36 35.38
N VAL A 518 6.73 1.49 35.91
CA VAL A 518 7.74 0.79 35.11
C VAL A 518 7.09 -0.16 34.10
N ALA A 519 5.97 -0.79 34.47
CA ALA A 519 5.18 -1.65 33.60
C ALA A 519 4.65 -0.92 32.37
N ALA A 520 4.04 0.25 32.59
CA ALA A 520 3.53 1.08 31.51
C ALA A 520 4.65 1.53 30.55
N VAL A 521 5.80 1.96 31.09
CA VAL A 521 6.94 2.37 30.27
C VAL A 521 7.50 1.19 29.47
N MET A 522 7.65 0.02 30.08
CA MET A 522 8.17 -1.16 29.37
C MET A 522 7.22 -1.66 28.29
N ALA A 523 5.90 -1.66 28.54
CA ALA A 523 4.90 -2.02 27.55
C ALA A 523 4.94 -1.09 26.33
N ALA A 524 4.89 0.23 26.56
CA ALA A 524 4.96 1.22 25.47
C ALA A 524 6.26 1.13 24.65
N VAL A 525 7.40 0.90 25.32
CA VAL A 525 8.68 0.68 24.64
C VAL A 525 8.64 -0.64 23.85
N ALA A 526 8.06 -1.71 24.40
CA ALA A 526 7.96 -3.00 23.71
C ALA A 526 7.10 -2.88 22.43
N GLY A 527 5.94 -2.22 22.50
CA GLY A 527 5.08 -1.99 21.33
C GLY A 527 5.77 -1.16 20.24
N SER A 528 6.44 -0.07 20.63
CA SER A 528 7.19 0.78 19.69
C SER A 528 8.34 0.01 19.02
N VAL A 529 9.09 -0.78 19.81
CA VAL A 529 10.18 -1.63 19.31
C VAL A 529 9.64 -2.71 18.38
N ALA A 530 8.47 -3.29 18.67
CA ALA A 530 7.86 -4.31 17.82
C ALA A 530 7.51 -3.77 16.42
N ILE A 531 6.88 -2.59 16.34
CA ILE A 531 6.56 -1.93 15.05
C ILE A 531 7.85 -1.54 14.31
N ALA A 532 8.82 -0.95 15.01
CA ALA A 532 10.11 -0.58 14.42
C ALA A 532 10.87 -1.81 13.90
N THR A 533 10.82 -2.92 14.63
CA THR A 533 11.45 -4.18 14.21
C THR A 533 10.73 -4.77 13.01
N TYR A 534 9.39 -4.81 13.01
CA TYR A 534 8.62 -5.30 11.86
C TYR A 534 8.92 -4.51 10.58
N THR A 535 8.84 -3.17 10.67
CA THR A 535 9.14 -2.29 9.53
C THR A 535 10.58 -2.43 9.06
N SER A 536 11.55 -2.43 9.98
CA SER A 536 12.95 -2.63 9.65
C SER A 536 13.23 -4.02 9.06
N SER A 537 12.58 -5.07 9.56
CA SER A 537 12.73 -6.44 9.05
C SER A 537 12.09 -6.58 7.67
N SER A 538 10.92 -5.97 7.45
CA SER A 538 10.28 -5.97 6.14
C SER A 538 11.12 -5.20 5.11
N SER A 539 11.65 -4.03 5.48
CA SER A 539 12.58 -3.29 4.61
C SER A 539 13.86 -4.08 4.31
N ALA A 540 14.45 -4.72 5.33
CA ALA A 540 15.61 -5.58 5.15
C ALA A 540 15.31 -6.82 4.29
N GLU A 541 14.10 -7.39 4.39
CA GLU A 541 13.65 -8.50 3.54
C GLU A 541 13.46 -8.05 2.09
N THR A 542 12.84 -6.89 1.87
CA THR A 542 12.71 -6.31 0.52
C THR A 542 14.08 -6.04 -0.09
N GLU A 543 15.02 -5.48 0.67
CA GLU A 543 16.40 -5.27 0.22
C GLU A 543 17.16 -6.58 0.00
N TYR A 544 16.94 -7.59 0.85
CA TYR A 544 17.52 -8.91 0.71
C TYR A 544 17.03 -9.62 -0.55
N ARG A 545 15.73 -9.50 -0.86
CA ARG A 545 15.08 -10.06 -2.05
C ARG A 545 15.21 -9.18 -3.29
N HIS A 546 15.76 -7.97 -3.16
CA HIS A 546 15.92 -7.07 -4.29
C HIS A 546 16.89 -7.68 -5.30
N GLN A 547 16.40 -7.88 -6.53
CA GLN A 547 17.20 -8.29 -7.68
C GLN A 547 17.05 -7.21 -8.77
N PRO A 548 18.17 -6.67 -9.29
CA PRO A 548 18.12 -5.66 -10.33
C PRO A 548 17.73 -6.29 -11.67
N ASN A 549 16.62 -5.85 -12.26
CA ASN A 549 16.19 -6.31 -13.59
C ASN A 549 16.83 -5.51 -14.74
N LEU A 550 17.17 -4.25 -14.50
CA LEU A 550 17.87 -3.39 -15.44
C LEU A 550 19.02 -2.70 -14.71
N THR A 551 20.11 -2.45 -15.43
CA THR A 551 21.20 -1.65 -14.92
C THR A 551 20.72 -0.22 -14.64
N SER A 552 21.07 0.32 -13.48
CA SER A 552 20.70 1.69 -13.11
C SER A 552 21.17 2.70 -14.17
N GLY A 553 20.26 3.59 -14.59
CA GLY A 553 20.51 4.58 -15.64
C GLY A 553 20.23 4.08 -17.08
N VAL A 554 19.81 2.83 -17.26
CA VAL A 554 19.41 2.28 -18.56
C VAL A 554 17.90 2.41 -18.75
N ALA A 555 17.48 2.96 -19.89
CA ALA A 555 16.10 2.92 -20.34
C ALA A 555 15.96 1.82 -21.41
N ALA A 556 14.93 0.98 -21.29
CA ALA A 556 14.61 -0.03 -22.28
C ALA A 556 13.31 0.33 -23.00
N LEU A 557 13.33 0.28 -24.33
CA LEU A 557 12.16 0.43 -25.18
C LEU A 557 11.87 -0.90 -25.85
N ASN A 558 10.73 -1.51 -25.52
CA ASN A 558 10.33 -2.82 -26.02
C ASN A 558 8.95 -2.74 -26.67
N THR A 559 8.75 -3.48 -27.74
CA THR A 559 7.43 -3.75 -28.32
C THR A 559 7.31 -5.23 -28.65
N THR A 560 6.10 -5.78 -28.53
CA THR A 560 5.82 -7.20 -28.78
C THR A 560 5.15 -7.45 -30.13
N ASP A 561 4.72 -6.39 -30.83
CA ASP A 561 4.05 -6.47 -32.12
C ASP A 561 4.93 -6.00 -33.30
N THR A 562 4.64 -6.51 -34.50
CA THR A 562 5.38 -6.14 -35.71
C THR A 562 5.05 -4.72 -36.18
N ALA A 563 3.85 -4.22 -35.85
CA ALA A 563 3.43 -2.85 -36.16
C ALA A 563 4.17 -1.82 -35.30
N GLY A 564 4.25 -2.01 -33.97
CA GLY A 564 4.97 -1.13 -33.06
C GLY A 564 6.47 -1.12 -33.27
N LYS A 565 7.07 -2.12 -33.93
CA LYS A 565 8.48 -2.06 -34.37
C LYS A 565 8.75 -0.83 -35.25
N ALA A 566 7.79 -0.43 -36.09
CA ALA A 566 7.92 0.77 -36.92
C ALA A 566 7.93 2.07 -36.10
N GLU A 567 7.36 2.04 -34.89
CA GLU A 567 7.27 3.19 -33.99
C GLU A 567 8.45 3.29 -33.02
N LEU A 568 9.26 2.23 -32.84
CA LEU A 568 10.44 2.24 -31.96
C LEU A 568 11.42 3.41 -32.23
N PRO A 569 11.74 3.78 -33.50
CA PRO A 569 12.59 4.95 -33.76
C PRO A 569 12.00 6.26 -33.22
N ARG A 570 10.67 6.41 -33.27
CA ARG A 570 9.97 7.58 -32.74
C ARG A 570 9.92 7.56 -31.21
N ALA A 571 9.62 6.41 -30.60
CA ALA A 571 9.66 6.24 -29.16
C ALA A 571 11.06 6.55 -28.60
N ARG A 572 12.11 6.12 -29.30
CA ARG A 572 13.50 6.45 -28.95
C ARG A 572 13.78 7.93 -29.02
N ALA A 573 13.41 8.59 -30.12
CA ALA A 573 13.58 10.03 -30.23
C ALA A 573 12.86 10.77 -29.08
N ALA A 574 11.69 10.27 -28.65
CA ALA A 574 10.97 10.84 -27.50
C ALA A 574 11.75 10.66 -26.20
N VAL A 575 12.35 9.49 -25.98
CA VAL A 575 13.21 9.21 -24.83
C VAL A 575 14.44 10.11 -24.84
N GLU A 576 15.15 10.22 -25.96
CA GLU A 576 16.35 11.06 -26.12
C GLU A 576 16.03 12.56 -25.97
N GLN A 577 14.82 12.99 -26.32
CA GLN A 577 14.38 14.37 -26.15
C GLN A 577 14.05 14.73 -24.70
N ASN A 578 13.45 13.80 -23.95
CA ASN A 578 12.93 14.06 -22.61
C ASN A 578 13.87 13.60 -21.49
N LEU A 579 14.81 12.70 -21.79
CA LEU A 579 15.79 12.18 -20.83
C LEU A 579 17.22 12.51 -21.27
N PRO A 580 18.14 12.80 -20.34
CA PRO A 580 19.55 13.04 -20.65
C PRO A 580 20.25 11.70 -20.99
N VAL A 581 20.04 11.21 -22.21
CA VAL A 581 20.65 9.98 -22.71
C VAL A 581 22.06 10.30 -23.21
N SER A 582 23.08 9.69 -22.61
CA SER A 582 24.49 9.87 -22.99
C SER A 582 25.22 8.54 -23.26
N GLY A 583 24.50 7.43 -23.35
CA GLY A 583 25.05 6.08 -23.47
C GLY A 583 24.87 5.46 -24.86
N ASP A 584 25.60 4.37 -25.11
CA ASP A 584 25.52 3.62 -26.36
C ASP A 584 24.16 2.94 -26.53
N ARG A 585 23.65 2.94 -27.77
CA ARG A 585 22.45 2.20 -28.16
C ARG A 585 22.81 0.75 -28.40
N ALA A 586 21.99 -0.16 -27.88
CA ALA A 586 21.95 -1.56 -28.29
C ALA A 586 20.56 -1.91 -28.79
N ASP A 587 20.48 -2.43 -30.01
CA ASP A 587 19.26 -3.03 -30.52
C ASP A 587 19.20 -4.49 -30.11
N ILE A 588 18.02 -4.93 -29.69
CA ILE A 588 17.76 -6.33 -29.38
C ILE A 588 16.71 -6.90 -30.33
N GLY A 589 16.91 -8.16 -30.69
CA GLY A 589 15.99 -9.00 -31.42
C GLY A 589 15.66 -10.25 -30.62
N ARG A 590 14.56 -10.89 -31.00
CA ARG A 590 14.18 -12.21 -30.51
C ARG A 590 14.37 -13.22 -31.64
N VAL A 591 14.54 -14.47 -31.24
CA VAL A 591 14.67 -15.60 -32.17
C VAL A 591 13.67 -16.68 -31.75
N TRP A 592 13.06 -17.32 -32.75
CA TRP A 592 12.16 -18.45 -32.58
C TRP A 592 12.38 -19.41 -33.76
N ALA A 593 12.04 -20.68 -33.57
CA ALA A 593 12.18 -21.70 -34.58
C ALA A 593 10.80 -22.08 -35.11
N GLY A 594 10.29 -21.44 -36.16
CA GLY A 594 8.95 -21.71 -36.69
C GLY A 594 8.10 -20.44 -36.81
N SER A 595 6.82 -20.52 -36.45
CA SER A 595 5.94 -19.35 -36.30
C SER A 595 6.12 -18.70 -34.93
N ASP A 596 6.00 -17.37 -34.87
CA ASP A 596 6.22 -16.58 -33.64
C ASP A 596 5.10 -16.81 -32.62
N CYS A 597 5.44 -17.33 -31.44
CA CYS A 597 4.47 -17.58 -30.38
C CYS A 597 3.81 -16.31 -29.85
N PHE A 598 4.42 -15.13 -29.94
CA PHE A 598 3.74 -13.89 -29.56
C PHE A 598 2.62 -13.50 -30.52
N VAL A 599 2.68 -13.99 -31.76
CA VAL A 599 1.67 -13.71 -32.79
C VAL A 599 0.59 -14.80 -32.81
N TYR A 600 0.95 -16.03 -32.49
CA TYR A 600 0.09 -17.22 -32.63
C TYR A 600 -0.08 -18.01 -31.32
N TYR A 601 -0.10 -17.35 -30.15
CA TYR A 601 -0.18 -18.00 -28.82
C TYR A 601 -1.50 -18.74 -28.54
N GLU A 602 -2.56 -18.42 -29.28
CA GLU A 602 -3.93 -18.86 -29.00
C GLU A 602 -4.18 -20.33 -29.39
N GLU A 603 -3.38 -20.89 -30.28
CA GLU A 603 -3.52 -22.27 -30.75
C GLU A 603 -2.55 -23.21 -30.03
N GLU A 604 -3.07 -24.31 -29.50
CA GLU A 604 -2.25 -25.35 -28.85
C GLU A 604 -1.28 -25.97 -29.88
N ASN A 605 0.02 -25.83 -29.64
CA ASN A 605 1.08 -26.16 -30.61
C ASN A 605 0.97 -25.36 -31.94
N GLY A 606 0.45 -24.15 -31.91
CA GLY A 606 0.31 -23.28 -33.09
C GLY A 606 1.58 -22.53 -33.49
N CYS A 607 2.65 -22.61 -32.69
CA CYS A 607 3.86 -21.81 -32.88
C CYS A 607 5.11 -22.59 -32.51
N GLY A 608 6.25 -22.13 -33.02
CA GLY A 608 7.54 -22.78 -32.85
C GLY A 608 8.36 -22.19 -31.71
N THR A 609 9.15 -23.02 -31.03
CA THR A 609 9.90 -22.61 -29.84
C THR A 609 11.40 -22.83 -30.01
N LEU A 610 12.20 -21.99 -29.37
CA LEU A 610 13.64 -22.17 -29.27
C LEU A 610 14.03 -22.10 -27.81
N GLU A 611 14.35 -23.24 -27.21
CA GLU A 611 14.61 -23.37 -25.79
C GLU A 611 16.09 -23.62 -25.53
N LEU A 612 16.68 -22.82 -24.63
CA LEU A 612 17.98 -23.11 -24.05
C LEU A 612 17.81 -24.20 -22.98
N VAL A 613 18.33 -25.41 -23.27
CA VAL A 613 18.16 -26.57 -22.39
C VAL A 613 19.23 -26.54 -21.31
N LYS A 614 18.80 -26.49 -20.05
CA LYS A 614 19.71 -26.58 -18.90
C LYS A 614 20.20 -28.03 -18.76
N PRO A 615 21.52 -28.28 -18.72
CA PRO A 615 22.03 -29.63 -18.50
C PRO A 615 21.54 -30.20 -17.17
N THR A 616 21.42 -31.53 -17.10
CA THR A 616 21.09 -32.22 -15.85
C THR A 616 22.36 -32.48 -15.03
N GLY A 617 22.23 -32.45 -13.70
CA GLY A 617 23.31 -32.75 -12.77
C GLY A 617 23.54 -31.68 -11.72
N LYS A 618 24.27 -32.04 -10.66
CA LYS A 618 24.44 -31.20 -9.45
C LYS A 618 25.09 -29.84 -9.72
N ALA A 619 25.90 -29.71 -10.77
CA ALA A 619 26.56 -28.46 -11.14
C ALA A 619 25.62 -27.45 -11.83
N HIS A 620 24.47 -27.92 -12.33
CA HIS A 620 23.52 -27.11 -13.10
C HIS A 620 22.19 -26.94 -12.37
N SER A 621 21.82 -27.87 -11.49
CA SER A 621 20.59 -27.81 -10.72
C SER A 621 20.73 -26.91 -9.49
N CYS A 622 19.74 -26.03 -9.24
CA CYS A 622 19.68 -25.24 -8.03
C CYS A 622 19.53 -26.15 -6.78
N PRO A 623 20.49 -26.17 -5.86
CA PRO A 623 20.39 -26.99 -4.64
C PRO A 623 19.32 -26.50 -3.64
N LEU A 624 18.78 -25.29 -3.84
CA LEU A 624 17.66 -24.75 -3.07
C LEU A 624 16.29 -25.16 -3.62
N LYS A 625 16.24 -26.04 -4.62
CA LYS A 625 15.01 -26.65 -5.13
C LYS A 625 15.08 -28.18 -5.10
N GLY A 626 13.92 -28.80 -4.93
CA GLY A 626 13.78 -30.26 -4.88
C GLY A 626 13.95 -30.86 -3.48
N GLU A 627 14.21 -32.17 -3.44
CA GLU A 627 14.30 -32.94 -2.21
C GLU A 627 15.51 -32.51 -1.35
N GLY A 628 15.29 -32.24 -0.06
CA GLY A 628 16.35 -31.79 0.86
C GLY A 628 16.66 -30.28 0.83
N ALA A 629 16.09 -29.52 -0.11
CA ALA A 629 16.32 -28.07 -0.22
C ALA A 629 15.98 -27.30 1.06
N ARG A 630 14.87 -27.66 1.73
CA ARG A 630 14.48 -27.05 3.01
C ARG A 630 15.52 -27.28 4.10
N GLU A 631 16.11 -28.48 4.15
CA GLU A 631 17.12 -28.81 5.14
C GLU A 631 18.45 -28.11 4.85
N LEU A 632 18.81 -27.95 3.58
CA LEU A 632 19.96 -27.16 3.17
C LEU A 632 19.78 -25.68 3.52
N ALA A 633 18.62 -25.09 3.16
CA ALA A 633 18.31 -23.70 3.46
C ALA A 633 18.38 -23.40 4.97
N LEU A 634 17.94 -24.33 5.81
CA LEU A 634 18.04 -24.22 7.28
C LEU A 634 19.48 -24.28 7.83
N ARG A 635 20.43 -24.84 7.06
CA ARG A 635 21.83 -24.98 7.46
C ARG A 635 22.74 -23.85 6.97
N LEU A 636 22.31 -23.09 5.96
CA LEU A 636 23.08 -21.99 5.38
C LEU A 636 22.97 -20.72 6.24
N SER A 637 24.04 -19.95 6.34
CA SER A 637 23.93 -18.57 6.81
C SER A 637 23.12 -17.72 5.82
N ALA A 638 22.56 -16.59 6.27
CA ALA A 638 21.79 -15.70 5.40
C ALA A 638 22.62 -15.23 4.18
N GLU A 639 23.90 -14.96 4.37
CA GLU A 639 24.80 -14.54 3.30
C GLU A 639 25.11 -15.68 2.31
N GLU A 640 25.34 -16.91 2.82
CA GLU A 640 25.53 -18.08 1.96
C GLU A 640 24.24 -18.43 1.20
N HIS A 641 23.09 -18.31 1.86
CA HIS A 641 21.80 -18.53 1.24
C HIS A 641 21.55 -17.49 0.13
N LYS A 642 21.84 -16.21 0.38
CA LYS A 642 21.74 -15.15 -0.64
C LYS A 642 22.68 -15.41 -1.81
N ARG A 643 23.94 -15.72 -1.53
CA ARG A 643 24.95 -16.07 -2.54
C ARG A 643 24.54 -17.28 -3.36
N LEU A 644 23.91 -18.27 -2.74
CA LEU A 644 23.43 -19.48 -3.42
C LEU A 644 22.16 -19.21 -4.24
N MET A 645 21.23 -18.40 -3.74
CA MET A 645 20.08 -17.92 -4.53
C MET A 645 20.55 -17.12 -5.75
N ASN A 646 21.60 -16.32 -5.58
CA ASN A 646 22.23 -15.53 -6.63
C ASN A 646 23.30 -16.31 -7.42
N SER A 647 23.38 -17.63 -7.26
CA SER A 647 24.30 -18.44 -8.06
C SER A 647 23.71 -18.68 -9.46
N PRO A 648 24.57 -18.90 -10.47
CA PRO A 648 24.11 -19.17 -11.84
C PRO A 648 23.09 -20.32 -11.91
N ALA A 649 23.21 -21.33 -11.05
CA ALA A 649 22.33 -22.49 -11.03
C ALA A 649 20.92 -22.20 -10.46
N CYS A 650 20.75 -21.14 -9.67
CA CYS A 650 19.51 -20.82 -8.94
C CYS A 650 18.78 -19.56 -9.42
N MET A 651 19.49 -18.60 -10.02
CA MET A 651 18.90 -17.32 -10.43
C MET A 651 17.69 -17.48 -11.36
N ASP A 652 17.76 -18.45 -12.27
CA ASP A 652 16.77 -18.68 -13.33
C ASP A 652 15.60 -19.60 -12.93
N GLU A 653 15.62 -20.09 -11.69
CA GLU A 653 14.64 -21.01 -11.12
C GLU A 653 13.56 -20.26 -10.32
N ASN A 654 13.93 -19.20 -9.62
CA ASN A 654 13.02 -18.48 -8.72
C ASN A 654 12.39 -17.23 -9.36
N PHE A 655 12.98 -16.71 -10.44
CA PHE A 655 12.51 -15.52 -11.14
C PHE A 655 12.68 -15.68 -12.66
N THR A 656 11.58 -15.55 -13.40
CA THR A 656 11.55 -15.43 -14.87
C THR A 656 11.06 -14.03 -15.26
N MET A 657 11.61 -12.99 -14.66
CA MET A 657 11.39 -11.62 -15.15
C MET A 657 12.53 -11.27 -16.11
N THR A 658 12.27 -11.41 -17.40
CA THR A 658 13.18 -10.90 -18.42
C THR A 658 12.75 -9.48 -18.79
N SER A 659 13.67 -8.53 -18.67
CA SER A 659 13.43 -7.11 -19.02
C SER A 659 13.06 -6.86 -20.48
N PHE A 660 13.10 -7.90 -21.31
CA PHE A 660 12.89 -7.87 -22.74
C PHE A 660 11.76 -8.78 -23.23
N ASN A 661 10.95 -9.33 -22.32
CA ASN A 661 9.75 -10.10 -22.65
C ASN A 661 10.05 -11.23 -23.68
N ILE A 662 11.05 -12.05 -23.38
CA ILE A 662 11.58 -13.11 -24.26
C ILE A 662 11.03 -14.51 -23.93
N ASP A 663 9.90 -14.59 -23.22
CA ASP A 663 9.31 -15.82 -22.69
C ASP A 663 10.34 -16.73 -21.97
N SER A 664 10.08 -18.03 -21.92
CA SER A 664 10.94 -19.08 -21.36
C SER A 664 12.19 -19.38 -22.20
N ASN A 665 12.39 -18.71 -23.34
CA ASN A 665 13.44 -19.06 -24.31
C ASN A 665 14.83 -18.59 -23.88
N LYS A 666 14.93 -17.57 -23.00
CA LYS A 666 16.18 -17.07 -22.39
C LYS A 666 17.27 -16.65 -23.40
N ILE A 667 16.91 -16.37 -24.65
CA ILE A 667 17.82 -16.02 -25.75
C ILE A 667 17.43 -14.66 -26.33
N VAL A 668 18.43 -13.80 -26.53
CA VAL A 668 18.31 -12.51 -27.21
C VAL A 668 19.35 -12.43 -28.33
N VAL A 669 19.03 -11.68 -29.38
CA VAL A 669 19.95 -11.38 -30.49
C VAL A 669 20.33 -9.91 -30.40
N GLY A 670 21.61 -9.59 -30.36
CA GLY A 670 22.08 -8.20 -30.30
C GLY A 670 23.54 -8.10 -30.72
N ASP A 671 24.02 -6.87 -30.88
CA ASP A 671 25.43 -6.60 -31.17
C ASP A 671 26.26 -6.48 -29.89
N ALA A 672 27.56 -6.21 -30.05
CA ALA A 672 28.47 -6.05 -28.91
C ALA A 672 28.09 -4.87 -27.98
N ALA A 673 27.33 -3.88 -28.46
CA ALA A 673 26.87 -2.77 -27.63
C ALA A 673 25.88 -3.25 -26.56
N LEU A 674 25.17 -4.36 -26.77
CA LEU A 674 24.31 -4.96 -25.75
C LEU A 674 25.11 -5.44 -24.54
N LEU A 675 26.31 -5.97 -24.77
CA LEU A 675 27.19 -6.44 -23.71
C LEU A 675 27.58 -5.28 -22.79
N THR A 676 27.94 -4.12 -23.35
CA THR A 676 28.40 -2.96 -22.57
C THR A 676 27.24 -2.14 -21.98
N SER A 677 26.12 -1.98 -22.70
CA SER A 677 25.00 -1.13 -22.28
C SER A 677 24.06 -1.80 -21.28
N TYR A 678 23.69 -3.07 -21.49
CA TYR A 678 22.76 -3.80 -20.62
C TYR A 678 23.50 -4.57 -19.53
N VAL A 679 24.44 -5.43 -19.93
CA VAL A 679 25.14 -6.38 -19.04
C VAL A 679 26.35 -5.75 -18.35
N LYS A 680 26.86 -4.62 -18.87
CA LYS A 680 28.14 -4.00 -18.47
C LYS A 680 29.34 -4.96 -18.55
N LEU A 681 29.30 -5.89 -19.49
CA LEU A 681 30.41 -6.78 -19.83
C LEU A 681 31.37 -6.05 -20.79
N ASP A 682 32.40 -5.43 -20.23
CA ASP A 682 33.51 -4.81 -20.99
C ASP A 682 34.65 -5.82 -21.20
N ASP A 683 34.40 -6.79 -22.07
CA ASP A 683 35.35 -7.85 -22.40
C ASP A 683 35.59 -7.92 -23.92
N PRO A 684 36.79 -7.52 -24.40
CA PRO A 684 37.14 -7.59 -25.82
C PRO A 684 37.04 -9.00 -26.41
N ALA A 685 37.24 -10.06 -25.61
CA ALA A 685 37.12 -11.44 -26.08
C ALA A 685 35.65 -11.83 -26.32
N ALA A 686 34.72 -11.37 -25.46
CA ALA A 686 33.29 -11.57 -25.65
C ALA A 686 32.78 -10.81 -26.89
N ALA A 687 33.20 -9.55 -27.06
CA ALA A 687 32.86 -8.75 -28.24
C ALA A 687 33.41 -9.38 -29.53
N LYS A 688 34.65 -9.88 -29.49
CA LYS A 688 35.26 -10.61 -30.61
C LYS A 688 34.53 -11.92 -30.90
N ALA A 689 34.13 -12.68 -29.88
CA ALA A 689 33.37 -13.91 -30.04
C ALA A 689 32.04 -13.65 -30.77
N LEU A 690 31.28 -12.62 -30.36
CA LEU A 690 30.06 -12.21 -31.07
C LEU A 690 30.35 -11.82 -32.53
N ALA A 691 31.42 -11.05 -32.77
CA ALA A 691 31.82 -10.64 -34.11
C ALA A 691 32.21 -11.82 -35.02
N GLU A 692 32.75 -12.90 -34.44
CA GLU A 692 33.08 -14.16 -35.11
C GLU A 692 31.88 -15.12 -35.22
N GLY A 693 30.69 -14.73 -34.74
CA GLY A 693 29.46 -15.53 -34.80
C GLY A 693 29.32 -16.56 -33.67
N THR A 694 30.16 -16.48 -32.63
CA THR A 694 30.06 -17.32 -31.42
C THR A 694 29.17 -16.63 -30.39
N PRO A 695 28.05 -17.23 -29.96
CA PRO A 695 27.15 -16.62 -28.97
C PRO A 695 27.84 -16.43 -27.61
N VAL A 696 27.41 -15.40 -26.87
CA VAL A 696 27.87 -15.15 -25.50
C VAL A 696 26.83 -15.68 -24.52
N LEU A 697 27.25 -16.59 -23.65
CA LEU A 697 26.44 -17.14 -22.58
C LEU A 697 26.75 -16.40 -21.27
N LEU A 698 25.75 -15.72 -20.71
CA LEU A 698 25.89 -15.01 -19.45
C LEU A 698 25.80 -15.94 -18.23
N ASN A 699 24.96 -16.96 -18.31
CA ASN A 699 24.76 -17.93 -17.24
C ASN A 699 25.45 -19.26 -17.57
N SER A 700 26.60 -19.49 -16.96
CA SER A 700 27.42 -20.70 -17.16
C SER A 700 26.71 -22.01 -16.82
N SER A 701 25.65 -22.01 -16.01
CA SER A 701 24.90 -23.23 -15.65
C SER A 701 24.20 -23.88 -16.85
N TYR A 702 24.13 -23.19 -17.99
CA TYR A 702 23.61 -23.73 -19.24
C TYR A 702 24.67 -24.36 -20.15
N ALA A 703 25.95 -24.09 -19.90
CA ALA A 703 27.04 -24.65 -20.69
C ALA A 703 27.58 -25.95 -20.07
N LYS A 704 27.95 -26.90 -20.93
CA LYS A 704 28.76 -28.07 -20.59
C LYS A 704 29.95 -28.10 -21.54
N ASP A 705 31.15 -28.08 -20.99
CA ASP A 705 32.41 -28.08 -21.76
C ASP A 705 32.52 -26.93 -22.80
N GLY A 706 31.91 -25.77 -22.50
CA GLY A 706 31.90 -24.60 -23.39
C GLY A 706 30.83 -24.66 -24.49
N GLU A 707 29.91 -25.63 -24.44
CA GLU A 707 28.81 -25.79 -25.38
C GLU A 707 27.44 -25.71 -24.68
N VAL A 708 26.48 -25.06 -25.33
CA VAL A 708 25.07 -25.03 -24.89
C VAL A 708 24.24 -25.95 -25.75
N THR A 709 23.17 -26.49 -25.17
CA THR A 709 22.18 -27.29 -25.90
C THR A 709 20.97 -26.43 -26.23
N LEU A 710 20.66 -26.27 -27.51
CA LEU A 710 19.44 -25.64 -27.98
C LEU A 710 18.46 -26.70 -28.47
N LYS A 711 17.21 -26.58 -28.06
CA LYS A 711 16.10 -27.38 -28.57
C LYS A 711 15.19 -26.47 -29.40
N ALA A 712 15.10 -26.73 -30.69
CA ALA A 712 14.30 -25.96 -31.62
C ALA A 712 13.10 -26.80 -32.07
N ALA A 713 11.88 -26.38 -31.74
CA ALA A 713 10.66 -27.00 -32.22
C ALA A 713 10.12 -26.21 -33.41
N HIS A 714 10.47 -26.62 -34.63
CA HIS A 714 10.05 -26.01 -35.89
C HIS A 714 8.57 -26.29 -36.19
N ILE A 715 7.69 -25.55 -35.53
CA ILE A 715 6.25 -25.64 -35.69
C ILE A 715 5.76 -24.36 -36.38
N TYR A 716 4.94 -24.52 -37.42
CA TYR A 716 4.48 -23.42 -38.25
C TYR A 716 2.96 -23.36 -38.22
N ASN A 717 2.41 -22.20 -37.88
CA ASN A 717 0.99 -21.94 -37.96
C ASN A 717 0.54 -21.97 -39.42
N ASP A 718 -0.63 -22.51 -39.72
CA ASP A 718 -1.19 -22.50 -41.08
C ASP A 718 -1.48 -21.07 -41.58
N ARG A 719 -1.69 -20.11 -40.67
CA ARG A 719 -1.85 -18.69 -40.98
C ARG A 719 -0.53 -18.02 -41.41
N ASP A 720 0.62 -18.56 -41.00
CA ASP A 720 1.95 -18.01 -41.28
C ASP A 720 2.52 -18.49 -42.63
N LYS A 721 1.83 -18.11 -43.72
CA LYS A 721 2.19 -18.53 -45.08
C LYS A 721 3.63 -18.16 -45.48
N LYS A 722 4.11 -17.01 -45.00
CA LYS A 722 5.44 -16.49 -45.34
C LYS A 722 6.56 -17.35 -44.77
N ASN A 723 6.52 -17.69 -43.47
CA ASN A 723 7.54 -18.59 -42.91
C ASN A 723 7.35 -20.03 -43.40
N ARG A 724 6.10 -20.45 -43.66
CA ARG A 724 5.79 -21.77 -44.22
C ARG A 724 6.38 -21.99 -45.62
N GLU A 725 6.37 -20.97 -46.47
CA GLU A 725 6.98 -21.00 -47.81
C GLU A 725 8.51 -21.15 -47.74
N LEU A 726 9.16 -20.52 -46.76
CA LEU A 726 10.61 -20.60 -46.55
C LEU A 726 11.06 -21.97 -46.02
N HIS A 727 10.17 -22.69 -45.34
CA HIS A 727 10.46 -23.97 -44.68
C HIS A 727 9.40 -25.05 -44.99
N PRO A 728 9.36 -25.55 -46.24
CA PRO A 728 8.41 -26.60 -46.63
C PRO A 728 8.78 -27.93 -45.95
N GLY A 729 7.94 -28.40 -45.03
CA GLY A 729 8.22 -29.64 -44.29
C GLY A 729 7.21 -29.96 -43.20
N LYS A 730 7.28 -31.16 -42.64
CA LYS A 730 6.52 -31.49 -41.42
C LYS A 730 7.15 -30.77 -40.21
N PRO A 731 6.40 -30.53 -39.12
CA PRO A 731 6.99 -30.05 -37.89
C PRO A 731 8.10 -31.00 -37.41
N VAL A 732 9.25 -30.45 -37.04
CA VAL A 732 10.40 -31.21 -36.54
C VAL A 732 10.94 -30.54 -35.30
N THR A 733 11.26 -31.33 -34.28
CA THR A 733 12.08 -30.86 -33.16
C THR A 733 13.52 -31.29 -33.39
N THR A 734 14.43 -30.33 -33.43
CA THR A 734 15.87 -30.57 -33.49
C THR A 734 16.51 -30.22 -32.15
N THR A 735 17.66 -30.83 -31.87
CA THR A 735 18.48 -30.50 -30.72
C THR A 735 19.91 -30.38 -31.19
N GLU A 736 20.50 -29.23 -30.98
CA GLU A 736 21.84 -28.89 -31.46
C GLU A 736 22.72 -28.40 -30.33
N GLN A 737 24.01 -28.65 -30.44
CA GLN A 737 25.02 -28.12 -29.53
C GLN A 737 25.78 -26.99 -30.21
N LEU A 738 25.92 -25.88 -29.51
CA LEU A 738 26.59 -24.69 -30.01
C LEU A 738 27.72 -24.31 -29.07
N LYS A 739 28.89 -24.04 -29.64
CA LYS A 739 30.00 -23.45 -28.90
C LYS A 739 29.66 -22.03 -28.51
N VAL A 740 29.96 -21.66 -27.28
CA VAL A 740 29.68 -20.33 -26.73
C VAL A 740 30.90 -19.75 -26.04
N TYR A 741 30.96 -18.43 -26.02
CA TYR A 741 31.79 -17.71 -25.07
C TYR A 741 31.06 -17.69 -23.73
N VAL A 742 31.59 -18.37 -22.72
CA VAL A 742 31.00 -18.36 -21.37
C VAL A 742 31.55 -17.15 -20.62
N ALA A 743 30.68 -16.17 -20.35
CA ALA A 743 31.04 -15.02 -19.54
C ALA A 743 31.27 -15.44 -18.08
N PRO A 744 31.99 -14.63 -17.29
CA PRO A 744 32.14 -14.86 -15.86
C PRO A 744 30.79 -14.96 -15.12
N ASP A 745 30.71 -15.86 -14.13
CA ASP A 745 29.48 -16.18 -13.40
C ASP A 745 28.77 -14.99 -12.74
N HIS A 746 29.45 -13.86 -12.48
CA HIS A 746 28.82 -12.69 -11.88
C HIS A 746 27.91 -11.90 -12.85
N TYR A 747 27.90 -12.27 -14.14
CA TYR A 747 26.99 -11.74 -15.16
C TYR A 747 25.74 -12.62 -15.38
N ALA A 748 25.67 -13.77 -14.73
CA ALA A 748 24.50 -14.66 -14.72
C ALA A 748 23.37 -14.07 -13.86
#